data_AF-A0A063BTJ1-F1
#
_entry.id   AF-A0A063BTJ1-F1
#
_cell.length_a   1.000
_cell.length_b   1.000
_cell.length_c   1.000
_cell.angle_alpha   90.00
_cell.angle_beta   90.00
_cell.angle_gamma   90.00
#
_symmetry.space_group_name_H-M   'P 1'
#
loop_
_entity.id
_entity.type
_entity.pdbx_description
1 polymer ?
#
loop_
_entity_poly.entity_id
_entity_poly.type
_entity_poly.pdbx_seq_one_letter_code
_entity_poly.pdbx_strand_id
1 'polypeptide(L)'
;MPSNTLGANHPGPQGLLSPAGYDDDASSIHSRSDQDTDSDDDQLQMRARNSRELRAADRIVLMEEEELDRLVTTTRQQQERQRRGSGLSVPNPLRMFGRHGGSSSQQSSPSASVEDLVSEKRRARRSRRRQKRQRLREDARHGEDGELMYEMEEGGVKDGSSTGDGTDRENSLEEAERRRRLDLVAPARRARVGGRGWPRWLLIRALVAVGLSMLALVAWKLSRGPGRRLGTPPGLVSNGTALFGPTTIILSLDGFRADFLHRGLTPRLSAFVREGVSPQYMEPSFPSLTFPNHYTLATGLYPEAHGIVGNSFWDPVTGDEFHYTDPARSLDAKWWGGEPFWVSAERQGVRTAVHMWPGSEARIHDMFASFVDRYNGKEPLDKKVARILGLLDLPGKESAAAAAAAGGGRPQLIAAYVPNVDTDGHKYGPNSTETRATIQRVDAMLDDLFAGLERRNLTDIVNVMVVSDHGMATTDASRLVQLEDLVDTSAVEHTDGWPLYGLRPKDDEHTQALHRQLRHAARSNPSFDVYLRDVDMPARYHFANNPRIAPLWIVPKTGWAIVTRDEFDVHEAKGKALVYHPRGLHGYDNQHPLMRAIFIARGPAFPHPANSRLEPFQNINVYNILCDSLHIQPRPNNGTLRLPLKPVGVHDAAAQPELPDPPPPALSASQDAPGRASAPTSVAAPPQPTSGATPDQPPASSHDGPGRASSSFSSSSSSSSIPVAAAPPGPASQAASAGADAAAPGDASSIGDRLKGWWGWLADKLGHAWDSITGSAQ
;
A
#
# COMPACT_ATOMS: atom_id res chain seq x y z
N MET A 1 50.24 -55.96 45.06
CA MET A 1 50.38 -54.63 44.44
C MET A 1 50.21 -54.77 42.92
N PRO A 2 49.64 -53.78 42.22
CA PRO A 2 48.54 -53.99 41.26
C PRO A 2 48.90 -53.64 39.78
N SER A 3 48.19 -53.98 38.68
CA SER A 3 46.76 -54.31 38.36
C SER A 3 45.81 -53.09 38.26
N ASN A 4 44.69 -52.98 37.51
CA ASN A 4 43.95 -53.70 36.42
C ASN A 4 42.95 -52.66 35.79
N THR A 5 42.13 -52.79 34.72
CA THR A 5 41.68 -53.72 33.63
C THR A 5 40.96 -52.85 32.55
N LEU A 6 40.94 -53.12 31.22
CA LEU A 6 40.11 -54.07 30.42
C LEU A 6 38.58 -54.02 30.66
N GLY A 7 37.67 -54.11 29.66
CA GLY A 7 37.81 -54.08 28.19
C GLY A 7 36.59 -54.64 27.39
N ALA A 8 36.59 -54.44 26.06
CA ALA A 8 36.02 -55.28 24.96
C ALA A 8 34.49 -55.62 24.84
N ASN A 9 34.01 -56.34 23.79
CA ASN A 9 33.95 -56.02 22.33
C ASN A 9 33.07 -57.02 21.50
N HIS A 10 32.30 -56.56 20.49
CA HIS A 10 31.77 -57.31 19.29
C HIS A 10 30.88 -58.58 19.47
N PRO A 11 30.33 -59.26 18.41
CA PRO A 11 30.33 -59.09 16.92
C PRO A 11 28.94 -58.66 16.33
N GLY A 12 28.60 -58.50 15.02
CA GLY A 12 29.10 -58.92 13.67
C GLY A 12 28.01 -59.77 12.94
N PRO A 13 27.92 -59.98 11.59
CA PRO A 13 28.66 -59.50 10.39
C PRO A 13 27.93 -58.37 9.60
N GLN A 14 28.46 -57.56 8.67
CA GLN A 14 29.34 -57.70 7.47
C GLN A 14 28.67 -58.10 6.12
N GLY A 15 28.86 -57.25 5.09
CA GLY A 15 28.63 -57.49 3.65
C GLY A 15 27.68 -56.47 2.98
N LEU A 16 27.92 -55.93 1.77
CA LEU A 16 29.06 -56.04 0.83
C LEU A 16 29.02 -54.86 -0.20
N LEU A 17 30.12 -54.62 -0.94
CA LEU A 17 30.30 -53.72 -2.11
C LEU A 17 30.44 -52.19 -1.91
N SER A 18 31.72 -51.77 -1.84
CA SER A 18 32.33 -50.62 -2.54
C SER A 18 33.53 -51.20 -3.35
N PRO A 19 34.16 -50.54 -4.37
CA PRO A 19 34.67 -49.16 -4.34
C PRO A 19 34.62 -48.39 -5.69
N ALA A 20 35.32 -47.25 -5.74
CA ALA A 20 35.38 -46.26 -6.82
C ALA A 20 36.30 -46.61 -8.02
N GLY A 21 36.19 -45.83 -9.10
CA GLY A 21 37.20 -45.72 -10.16
C GLY A 21 36.74 -44.89 -11.38
N TYR A 22 37.56 -43.90 -11.76
CA TYR A 22 37.46 -43.04 -12.97
C TYR A 22 36.25 -42.09 -13.06
N ASP A 23 36.32 -40.94 -13.75
CA ASP A 23 37.41 -40.43 -14.61
C ASP A 23 37.79 -38.97 -14.29
N ASP A 24 38.99 -38.55 -14.68
CA ASP A 24 39.66 -37.32 -14.22
C ASP A 24 39.99 -36.38 -15.40
N ASP A 25 38.95 -35.88 -16.08
CA ASP A 25 39.08 -35.21 -17.39
C ASP A 25 38.09 -34.02 -17.58
N ALA A 26 38.14 -33.03 -16.68
CA ALA A 26 37.40 -31.76 -16.81
C ALA A 26 38.16 -30.57 -16.18
N SER A 27 38.96 -29.86 -16.98
CA SER A 27 39.74 -28.70 -16.51
C SER A 27 38.87 -27.47 -16.23
N SER A 28 39.32 -26.65 -15.28
CA SER A 28 38.55 -25.53 -14.72
C SER A 28 38.75 -24.21 -15.47
N ILE A 29 37.65 -23.48 -15.70
CA ILE A 29 37.67 -22.02 -15.92
C ILE A 29 36.58 -21.38 -15.07
N HIS A 30 36.98 -20.46 -14.19
CA HIS A 30 36.09 -19.52 -13.51
C HIS A 30 36.43 -18.08 -13.94
N SER A 31 35.55 -17.48 -14.73
CA SER A 31 35.30 -16.03 -14.83
C SER A 31 33.80 -15.87 -15.18
N ARG A 32 33.01 -14.93 -14.64
CA ARG A 32 33.20 -13.47 -14.46
C ARG A 32 33.23 -12.66 -15.77
N SER A 33 32.24 -12.86 -16.63
CA SER A 33 31.90 -11.90 -17.71
C SER A 33 30.48 -12.07 -18.29
N ASP A 34 29.45 -12.31 -17.46
CA ASP A 34 28.04 -12.34 -17.90
C ASP A 34 27.36 -10.95 -17.81
N GLN A 35 28.07 -9.89 -18.22
CA GLN A 35 27.57 -8.50 -18.27
C GLN A 35 27.92 -7.75 -19.57
N ASP A 36 28.47 -8.44 -20.58
CA ASP A 36 28.96 -7.84 -21.84
C ASP A 36 28.28 -8.39 -23.11
N THR A 37 27.14 -9.08 -23.01
CA THR A 37 26.42 -9.59 -24.19
C THR A 37 25.51 -8.57 -24.87
N ASP A 38 25.13 -7.47 -24.20
CA ASP A 38 24.42 -6.35 -24.85
C ASP A 38 25.40 -5.41 -25.60
N SER A 39 26.67 -5.34 -25.17
CA SER A 39 27.64 -4.34 -25.66
C SER A 39 28.20 -4.64 -27.06
N ASP A 40 28.18 -5.91 -27.51
CA ASP A 40 28.50 -6.28 -28.89
C ASP A 40 27.33 -6.02 -29.86
N ASP A 41 26.07 -6.25 -29.45
CA ASP A 41 24.89 -5.96 -30.28
C ASP A 41 24.65 -4.44 -30.42
N ASP A 42 24.93 -3.64 -29.37
CA ASP A 42 24.95 -2.18 -29.46
C ASP A 42 26.08 -1.68 -30.38
N GLN A 43 27.28 -2.27 -30.33
CA GLN A 43 28.35 -1.96 -31.30
C GLN A 43 27.98 -2.35 -32.74
N LEU A 44 27.19 -3.42 -32.92
CA LEU A 44 26.67 -3.84 -34.22
C LEU A 44 25.58 -2.90 -34.76
N GLN A 45 24.86 -2.17 -33.90
CA GLN A 45 23.93 -1.11 -34.28
C GLN A 45 24.64 0.23 -34.54
N MET A 46 25.71 0.55 -33.80
CA MET A 46 26.47 1.79 -33.92
C MET A 46 27.34 1.93 -35.20
N ARG A 47 27.40 0.89 -36.05
CA ARG A 47 28.02 0.97 -37.39
C ARG A 47 26.99 1.31 -38.46
N ALA A 48 27.21 2.43 -39.16
CA ALA A 48 26.45 2.81 -40.36
C ALA A 48 26.72 1.83 -41.53
N ARG A 49 25.96 0.73 -41.59
CA ARG A 49 26.08 -0.31 -42.62
C ARG A 49 25.63 0.17 -43.98
N ASN A 50 26.31 -0.26 -45.04
CA ASN A 50 25.89 -0.02 -46.41
C ASN A 50 24.59 -0.81 -46.71
N SER A 51 23.71 -0.28 -47.57
CA SER A 51 22.45 -0.96 -47.95
C SER A 51 22.67 -2.36 -48.57
N ARG A 52 23.88 -2.67 -49.05
CA ARG A 52 24.29 -4.01 -49.50
C ARG A 52 24.52 -5.00 -48.35
N GLU A 53 24.97 -4.52 -47.19
CA GLU A 53 25.30 -5.32 -46.01
C GLU A 53 24.05 -5.66 -45.20
N LEU A 54 23.13 -4.69 -45.05
CA LEU A 54 21.76 -4.92 -44.54
C LEU A 54 21.06 -6.06 -45.29
N ARG A 55 21.03 -5.99 -46.63
CA ARG A 55 20.47 -7.05 -47.49
C ARG A 55 21.20 -8.40 -47.40
N ALA A 56 22.45 -8.42 -46.90
CA ALA A 56 23.17 -9.66 -46.64
C ALA A 56 22.78 -10.25 -45.27
N ALA A 57 22.65 -9.41 -44.24
CA ALA A 57 22.18 -9.82 -42.91
C ALA A 57 20.74 -10.33 -42.94
N ASP A 58 19.80 -9.61 -43.56
CA ASP A 58 18.40 -10.04 -43.73
C ASP A 58 18.31 -11.41 -44.40
N ARG A 59 19.20 -11.69 -45.36
CA ARG A 59 19.27 -12.97 -46.07
C ARG A 59 19.80 -14.10 -45.20
N ILE A 60 20.67 -13.82 -44.22
CA ILE A 60 21.20 -14.82 -43.27
C ILE A 60 20.11 -15.19 -42.26
N VAL A 61 19.48 -14.19 -41.63
CA VAL A 61 18.36 -14.39 -40.69
C VAL A 61 17.22 -15.20 -41.33
N LEU A 62 16.86 -14.89 -42.58
CA LEU A 62 15.85 -15.65 -43.33
C LEU A 62 16.26 -17.08 -43.72
N MET A 63 17.56 -17.42 -43.70
CA MET A 63 18.03 -18.80 -43.86
C MET A 63 17.95 -19.53 -42.52
N GLU A 64 18.37 -18.89 -41.43
CA GLU A 64 18.32 -19.44 -40.07
C GLU A 64 16.88 -19.74 -39.63
N GLU A 65 15.92 -18.86 -39.94
CA GLU A 65 14.48 -19.16 -39.77
C GLU A 65 14.04 -20.38 -40.62
N GLU A 66 14.49 -20.51 -41.87
CA GLU A 66 14.13 -21.64 -42.75
C GLU A 66 14.80 -22.97 -42.30
N GLU A 67 15.93 -22.92 -41.58
CA GLU A 67 16.52 -24.10 -40.92
C GLU A 67 15.86 -24.44 -39.59
N LEU A 68 15.49 -23.45 -38.77
CA LEU A 68 14.77 -23.67 -37.52
C LEU A 68 13.38 -24.27 -37.77
N ASP A 69 12.62 -23.74 -38.74
CA ASP A 69 11.29 -24.26 -39.09
C ASP A 69 11.39 -25.67 -39.73
N ARG A 70 12.51 -25.99 -40.41
CA ARG A 70 12.83 -27.37 -40.83
C ARG A 70 13.09 -28.29 -39.64
N LEU A 71 13.91 -27.89 -38.67
CA LEU A 71 14.21 -28.68 -37.47
C LEU A 71 12.94 -28.96 -36.64
N VAL A 72 12.09 -27.94 -36.45
CA VAL A 72 10.80 -28.09 -35.76
C VAL A 72 9.86 -29.03 -36.52
N THR A 73 9.78 -28.91 -37.86
CA THR A 73 8.89 -29.77 -38.66
C THR A 73 9.39 -31.21 -38.83
N THR A 74 10.71 -31.47 -38.89
CA THR A 74 11.26 -32.84 -38.91
C THR A 74 11.12 -33.52 -37.55
N THR A 75 11.46 -32.84 -36.45
CA THR A 75 11.28 -33.35 -35.08
C THR A 75 9.82 -33.71 -34.82
N ARG A 76 8.89 -32.86 -35.24
CA ARG A 76 7.44 -33.13 -35.13
C ARG A 76 7.01 -34.33 -35.96
N GLN A 77 7.52 -34.52 -37.18
CA GLN A 77 7.23 -35.70 -37.99
C GLN A 77 7.82 -37.00 -37.40
N GLN A 78 8.98 -36.93 -36.72
CA GLN A 78 9.51 -38.07 -35.98
C GLN A 78 8.63 -38.44 -34.78
N GLN A 79 8.18 -37.47 -33.99
CA GLN A 79 7.23 -37.70 -32.89
C GLN A 79 5.87 -38.24 -33.38
N GLU A 80 5.34 -37.72 -34.49
CA GLU A 80 4.09 -38.22 -35.10
C GLU A 80 4.24 -39.63 -35.70
N ARG A 81 5.45 -40.04 -36.11
CA ARG A 81 5.75 -41.44 -36.48
C ARG A 81 5.85 -42.35 -35.25
N GLN A 82 6.56 -41.95 -34.19
CA GLN A 82 6.66 -42.71 -32.94
C GLN A 82 5.28 -42.93 -32.29
N ARG A 83 4.42 -41.90 -32.28
CA ARG A 83 3.04 -41.98 -31.75
C ARG A 83 2.07 -42.86 -32.57
N ARG A 84 2.50 -43.42 -33.70
CA ARG A 84 1.73 -44.41 -34.48
C ARG A 84 2.14 -45.86 -34.22
N GLY A 85 3.10 -46.12 -33.32
CA GLY A 85 3.64 -47.45 -33.04
C GLY A 85 2.90 -48.29 -31.99
N SER A 86 2.01 -47.71 -31.17
CA SER A 86 1.35 -48.41 -30.06
C SER A 86 -0.18 -48.26 -30.11
N GLY A 87 -0.88 -49.39 -30.31
CA GLY A 87 -2.33 -49.45 -30.37
C GLY A 87 -2.96 -49.81 -29.03
N LEU A 88 -3.59 -48.86 -28.35
CA LEU A 88 -4.48 -49.07 -27.21
C LEU A 88 -5.51 -47.93 -27.15
N SER A 89 -6.80 -48.27 -27.26
CA SER A 89 -7.91 -47.31 -27.34
C SER A 89 -8.73 -47.28 -26.05
N VAL A 90 -8.91 -46.09 -25.47
CA VAL A 90 -9.75 -45.87 -24.28
C VAL A 90 -10.86 -44.87 -24.64
N PRO A 91 -12.16 -45.19 -24.46
CA PRO A 91 -13.26 -44.29 -24.82
C PRO A 91 -13.43 -43.08 -23.86
N ASN A 92 -13.98 -41.97 -24.38
CA ASN A 92 -14.25 -40.74 -23.65
C ASN A 92 -15.74 -40.68 -23.20
N PRO A 93 -16.07 -40.54 -21.90
CA PRO A 93 -17.42 -40.81 -21.36
C PRO A 93 -18.47 -39.69 -21.53
N LEU A 94 -18.41 -38.86 -22.57
CA LEU A 94 -19.32 -37.71 -22.78
C LEU A 94 -20.45 -38.00 -23.80
N ARG A 95 -21.26 -39.03 -23.55
CA ARG A 95 -22.54 -39.28 -24.26
C ARG A 95 -23.64 -39.87 -23.34
N MET A 96 -24.17 -39.04 -22.44
CA MET A 96 -25.50 -39.24 -21.85
C MET A 96 -26.24 -37.90 -21.71
N PHE A 97 -27.10 -37.57 -22.68
CA PHE A 97 -28.34 -36.78 -22.55
C PHE A 97 -29.06 -36.79 -23.92
N GLY A 98 -30.36 -37.11 -23.96
CA GLY A 98 -31.15 -37.29 -25.19
C GLY A 98 -31.71 -38.71 -25.34
N ARG A 99 -33.03 -38.85 -25.57
CA ARG A 99 -33.78 -40.09 -25.28
C ARG A 99 -34.84 -40.44 -26.34
N HIS A 100 -34.73 -41.64 -26.92
CA HIS A 100 -35.74 -42.43 -27.67
C HIS A 100 -36.38 -41.77 -28.92
N GLY A 101 -36.79 -42.51 -29.96
CA GLY A 101 -36.65 -43.94 -30.25
C GLY A 101 -37.38 -44.30 -31.56
N GLY A 102 -37.05 -45.41 -32.22
CA GLY A 102 -37.71 -45.82 -33.47
C GLY A 102 -36.96 -46.90 -34.24
N SER A 103 -37.68 -47.95 -34.63
CA SER A 103 -37.23 -49.25 -35.15
C SER A 103 -36.38 -49.29 -36.45
N SER A 104 -35.56 -50.35 -36.54
CA SER A 104 -35.24 -51.20 -37.73
C SER A 104 -34.36 -50.75 -38.92
N SER A 105 -33.52 -51.72 -39.34
CA SER A 105 -32.98 -52.03 -40.69
C SER A 105 -31.98 -51.10 -41.40
N GLN A 106 -30.76 -51.62 -41.49
CA GLN A 106 -29.68 -51.43 -42.49
C GLN A 106 -30.04 -50.77 -43.84
N GLN A 107 -29.22 -49.80 -44.30
CA GLN A 107 -28.28 -50.02 -45.43
C GLN A 107 -27.28 -48.85 -45.64
N SER A 108 -26.15 -49.19 -46.30
CA SER A 108 -25.09 -48.40 -46.96
C SER A 108 -24.95 -46.86 -46.77
N SER A 109 -23.72 -46.44 -46.48
CA SER A 109 -23.20 -45.06 -46.60
C SER A 109 -23.31 -44.47 -48.02
N PRO A 110 -23.24 -43.12 -48.18
CA PRO A 110 -21.92 -42.52 -48.44
C PRO A 110 -21.70 -41.13 -47.79
N SER A 111 -20.69 -41.01 -46.91
CA SER A 111 -20.25 -39.73 -46.31
C SER A 111 -19.01 -39.12 -46.97
N ALA A 112 -18.71 -39.49 -48.22
CA ALA A 112 -17.44 -39.20 -48.90
C ALA A 112 -17.29 -37.74 -49.41
N SER A 113 -18.35 -36.93 -49.41
CA SER A 113 -18.38 -35.62 -50.08
C SER A 113 -17.84 -34.44 -49.27
N VAL A 114 -17.57 -34.60 -47.97
CA VAL A 114 -17.24 -33.47 -47.07
C VAL A 114 -15.75 -33.27 -46.87
N GLU A 115 -14.95 -34.34 -46.83
CA GLU A 115 -13.50 -34.24 -46.60
C GLU A 115 -12.76 -33.63 -47.80
N ASP A 116 -13.17 -33.94 -49.03
CA ASP A 116 -12.42 -33.50 -50.21
C ASP A 116 -12.54 -31.98 -50.46
N LEU A 117 -13.69 -31.39 -50.14
CA LEU A 117 -13.89 -29.92 -50.14
C LEU A 117 -12.95 -29.18 -49.17
N VAL A 118 -12.48 -29.85 -48.10
CA VAL A 118 -11.48 -29.32 -47.16
C VAL A 118 -10.06 -29.54 -47.71
N SER A 119 -9.82 -30.64 -48.42
CA SER A 119 -8.60 -30.95 -49.18
C SER A 119 -8.33 -29.89 -50.25
N GLU A 120 -9.32 -29.59 -51.10
CA GLU A 120 -9.24 -28.58 -52.15
C GLU A 120 -9.00 -27.17 -51.59
N LYS A 121 -9.77 -26.74 -50.58
CA LYS A 121 -9.58 -25.42 -49.95
C LYS A 121 -8.18 -25.26 -49.35
N ARG A 122 -7.56 -26.33 -48.84
CA ARG A 122 -6.15 -26.33 -48.40
C ARG A 122 -5.17 -26.24 -49.59
N ARG A 123 -5.40 -26.97 -50.69
CA ARG A 123 -4.58 -26.88 -51.91
C ARG A 123 -4.65 -25.47 -52.54
N ALA A 124 -5.83 -24.88 -52.67
CA ALA A 124 -6.05 -23.54 -53.20
C ALA A 124 -5.43 -22.42 -52.34
N ARG A 125 -5.40 -22.57 -51.00
CA ARG A 125 -4.65 -21.64 -50.13
C ARG A 125 -3.13 -21.77 -50.31
N ARG A 126 -2.61 -22.98 -50.54
CA ARG A 126 -1.17 -23.19 -50.79
C ARG A 126 -0.72 -22.63 -52.15
N SER A 127 -1.48 -22.81 -53.23
CA SER A 127 -1.13 -22.26 -54.55
C SER A 127 -1.09 -20.73 -54.56
N ARG A 128 -2.09 -20.06 -53.98
CA ARG A 128 -2.12 -18.58 -53.86
C ARG A 128 -0.94 -18.02 -53.05
N ARG A 129 -0.55 -18.68 -51.95
CA ARG A 129 0.67 -18.30 -51.20
C ARG A 129 1.93 -18.48 -52.04
N ARG A 130 2.04 -19.56 -52.83
CA ARG A 130 3.18 -19.80 -53.73
C ARG A 130 3.29 -18.74 -54.82
N GLN A 131 2.18 -18.36 -55.45
CA GLN A 131 2.14 -17.28 -56.45
C GLN A 131 2.48 -15.90 -55.86
N LYS A 132 1.96 -15.52 -54.68
CA LYS A 132 2.35 -14.24 -54.05
C LYS A 132 3.84 -14.20 -53.71
N ARG A 133 4.39 -15.31 -53.20
CA ARG A 133 5.84 -15.44 -52.89
C ARG A 133 6.71 -15.45 -54.16
N GLN A 134 6.16 -15.84 -55.30
CA GLN A 134 6.88 -15.85 -56.57
C GLN A 134 6.98 -14.43 -57.16
N ARG A 135 5.88 -13.68 -57.21
CA ARG A 135 5.90 -12.25 -57.58
C ARG A 135 6.86 -11.44 -56.72
N LEU A 136 6.75 -11.55 -55.38
CA LEU A 136 7.67 -10.85 -54.47
C LEU A 136 9.16 -11.27 -54.61
N ARG A 137 9.47 -12.37 -55.32
CA ARG A 137 10.85 -12.76 -55.71
C ARG A 137 11.22 -12.37 -57.14
N GLU A 138 10.27 -11.95 -57.96
CA GLU A 138 10.46 -11.35 -59.28
C GLU A 138 10.63 -9.82 -59.12
N ASP A 139 9.74 -9.19 -58.33
CA ASP A 139 9.83 -7.79 -57.89
C ASP A 139 11.20 -7.53 -57.20
N ALA A 140 11.61 -8.39 -56.26
CA ALA A 140 12.91 -8.28 -55.57
C ALA A 140 14.14 -8.71 -56.42
N ARG A 141 13.96 -9.00 -57.73
CA ARG A 141 15.05 -9.28 -58.68
C ARG A 141 15.26 -8.18 -59.72
N HIS A 142 14.27 -7.31 -59.91
CA HIS A 142 14.31 -6.19 -60.83
C HIS A 142 13.94 -4.92 -60.05
N GLY A 143 14.94 -4.34 -59.37
CA GLY A 143 14.77 -3.14 -58.58
C GLY A 143 14.45 -1.90 -59.43
N GLU A 144 13.74 -0.95 -58.83
CA GLU A 144 13.25 0.28 -59.48
C GLU A 144 14.35 1.35 -59.61
N ASP A 145 15.47 1.01 -60.27
CA ASP A 145 16.53 1.95 -60.69
C ASP A 145 16.42 2.27 -62.20
N GLY A 146 15.18 2.45 -62.70
CA GLY A 146 14.87 2.60 -64.12
C GLY A 146 14.59 4.03 -64.61
N GLU A 147 14.15 4.93 -63.72
CA GLU A 147 13.79 6.32 -64.03
C GLU A 147 14.50 7.28 -63.07
N LEU A 148 15.78 7.54 -63.33
CA LEU A 148 16.55 8.63 -62.74
C LEU A 148 16.50 9.89 -63.62
N MET A 149 16.72 11.04 -62.97
CA MET A 149 16.97 12.38 -63.53
C MET A 149 15.76 13.13 -64.13
N TYR A 150 15.20 14.04 -63.34
CA TYR A 150 15.63 15.45 -63.39
C TYR A 150 15.39 16.11 -62.02
N GLU A 151 16.19 17.15 -61.67
CA GLU A 151 16.02 18.16 -60.58
C GLU A 151 15.50 17.68 -59.19
N MET A 152 16.14 17.86 -58.03
CA MET A 152 17.33 18.60 -57.57
C MET A 152 17.40 20.11 -57.84
N GLU A 153 17.77 20.84 -56.77
CA GLU A 153 17.92 22.30 -56.65
C GLU A 153 16.62 23.12 -56.47
N GLU A 154 16.76 24.17 -55.64
CA GLU A 154 15.78 25.18 -55.18
C GLU A 154 14.40 24.68 -54.65
N GLY A 155 13.92 25.07 -53.47
CA GLY A 155 14.32 26.17 -52.59
C GLY A 155 13.11 27.07 -52.33
N GLY A 156 12.34 26.81 -51.27
CA GLY A 156 11.11 27.59 -51.01
C GLY A 156 10.58 27.42 -49.59
N VAL A 157 10.46 28.53 -48.87
CA VAL A 157 9.87 28.58 -47.52
C VAL A 157 8.35 28.64 -47.61
N LYS A 158 7.71 28.06 -46.59
CA LYS A 158 6.25 28.04 -46.40
C LYS A 158 5.76 29.38 -45.84
N ASP A 159 5.20 30.22 -46.70
CA ASP A 159 4.49 31.44 -46.30
C ASP A 159 2.97 31.32 -46.47
N GLY A 160 2.24 32.28 -45.90
CA GLY A 160 0.79 32.39 -46.04
C GLY A 160 0.30 33.84 -46.04
N SER A 161 -1.00 34.00 -46.32
CA SER A 161 -1.75 35.25 -46.13
C SER A 161 -1.38 36.48 -46.98
N SER A 162 -2.13 36.65 -48.08
CA SER A 162 -2.77 37.93 -48.48
C SER A 162 -2.02 38.94 -49.36
N THR A 163 -2.80 39.50 -50.31
CA THR A 163 -2.73 40.84 -50.94
C THR A 163 -1.62 41.16 -51.98
N GLY A 164 -2.00 41.94 -53.00
CA GLY A 164 -1.26 42.24 -54.26
C GLY A 164 -1.99 41.61 -55.45
N ASP A 165 -2.63 42.36 -56.37
CA ASP A 165 -2.08 43.16 -57.49
C ASP A 165 -1.08 42.42 -58.40
N GLY A 166 -1.21 42.43 -59.74
CA GLY A 166 -2.28 42.98 -60.60
C GLY A 166 -1.82 43.11 -62.06
N THR A 167 -2.69 42.79 -63.05
CA THR A 167 -2.45 42.92 -64.53
C THR A 167 -1.31 42.02 -65.08
N ASP A 168 -1.12 41.73 -66.38
CA ASP A 168 -1.94 41.94 -67.60
C ASP A 168 -1.55 40.90 -68.68
N ARG A 169 -2.48 40.51 -69.59
CA ARG A 169 -2.23 39.96 -70.96
C ARG A 169 -1.42 38.63 -71.10
N GLU A 170 -1.42 37.88 -72.22
CA GLU A 170 -2.18 37.86 -73.50
C GLU A 170 -2.24 36.42 -74.08
N ASN A 171 -2.91 36.21 -75.24
CA ASN A 171 -2.94 34.97 -76.05
C ASN A 171 -3.60 33.73 -75.37
N SER A 172 -4.79 33.24 -75.73
CA SER A 172 -5.63 33.39 -76.94
C SER A 172 -4.99 32.90 -78.24
N LEU A 173 -5.02 31.58 -78.51
CA LEU A 173 -5.14 31.03 -79.88
C LEU A 173 -5.54 29.53 -79.99
N GLU A 174 -5.29 28.67 -78.99
CA GLU A 174 -5.55 27.22 -79.12
C GLU A 174 -7.02 26.76 -78.91
N GLU A 175 -7.86 27.54 -78.22
CA GLU A 175 -9.16 27.04 -77.74
C GLU A 175 -10.27 26.95 -78.83
N ALA A 176 -10.03 27.51 -80.02
CA ALA A 176 -11.00 27.54 -81.11
C ALA A 176 -11.03 26.25 -81.95
N GLU A 177 -9.89 25.60 -82.17
CA GLU A 177 -9.78 24.52 -83.17
C GLU A 177 -10.17 23.14 -82.62
N ARG A 178 -9.99 22.90 -81.32
CA ARG A 178 -10.43 21.64 -80.66
C ARG A 178 -11.95 21.39 -80.69
N ARG A 179 -12.78 22.40 -81.00
CA ARG A 179 -14.26 22.33 -80.90
C ARG A 179 -15.01 22.10 -82.22
N ARG A 180 -14.34 21.81 -83.35
CA ARG A 180 -15.02 21.71 -84.67
C ARG A 180 -14.68 20.52 -85.59
N ARG A 181 -13.89 19.53 -85.16
CA ARG A 181 -13.36 18.50 -86.10
C ARG A 181 -13.43 17.02 -85.67
N LEU A 182 -14.29 16.67 -84.70
CA LEU A 182 -14.49 15.27 -84.28
C LEU A 182 -15.97 14.82 -84.17
N ASP A 183 -16.92 15.62 -84.64
CA ASP A 183 -18.23 15.10 -85.02
C ASP A 183 -18.16 14.51 -86.45
N LEU A 184 -18.85 13.37 -86.66
CA LEU A 184 -19.09 12.61 -87.92
C LEU A 184 -18.50 11.18 -88.09
N VAL A 185 -18.00 10.52 -87.04
CA VAL A 185 -17.79 9.04 -87.04
C VAL A 185 -18.02 8.47 -85.62
N ALA A 186 -18.79 7.42 -85.34
CA ALA A 186 -19.91 6.76 -86.04
C ALA A 186 -20.69 5.93 -84.98
N PRO A 187 -21.99 5.62 -85.16
CA PRO A 187 -22.82 5.02 -84.11
C PRO A 187 -22.60 3.50 -83.93
N ALA A 188 -21.51 3.10 -83.27
CA ALA A 188 -21.30 1.72 -82.82
C ALA A 188 -20.39 1.60 -81.58
N ARG A 189 -20.74 0.65 -80.68
CA ARG A 189 -19.85 0.07 -79.63
C ARG A 189 -19.24 1.02 -78.58
N ARG A 190 -20.06 1.66 -77.74
CA ARG A 190 -19.68 2.02 -76.34
C ARG A 190 -20.62 1.50 -75.25
N ALA A 191 -21.23 0.34 -75.48
CA ALA A 191 -21.86 -0.46 -74.42
C ALA A 191 -20.80 -1.19 -73.56
N ARG A 192 -20.08 -0.45 -72.69
CA ARG A 192 -19.32 -0.92 -71.49
C ARG A 192 -18.47 0.23 -70.92
N VAL A 193 -18.98 0.89 -69.87
CA VAL A 193 -18.29 1.35 -68.64
C VAL A 193 -19.35 2.12 -67.86
N GLY A 194 -19.74 1.60 -66.69
CA GLY A 194 -20.80 2.16 -65.86
C GLY A 194 -20.53 1.87 -64.38
N GLY A 195 -20.71 2.88 -63.53
CA GLY A 195 -20.24 2.98 -62.14
C GLY A 195 -20.07 1.70 -61.32
N ARG A 196 -18.83 1.43 -60.87
CA ARG A 196 -18.56 0.47 -59.78
C ARG A 196 -17.33 0.74 -58.90
N GLY A 197 -16.94 2.02 -58.77
CA GLY A 197 -15.86 2.45 -57.86
C GLY A 197 -16.28 2.52 -56.38
N TRP A 198 -17.43 3.15 -56.10
CA TRP A 198 -17.91 3.46 -54.74
C TRP A 198 -18.03 2.26 -53.76
N PRO A 199 -18.57 1.08 -54.14
CA PRO A 199 -18.80 0.01 -53.16
C PRO A 199 -17.51 -0.62 -52.61
N ARG A 200 -16.36 -0.46 -53.28
CA ARG A 200 -15.08 -0.96 -52.77
C ARG A 200 -14.57 -0.14 -51.58
N TRP A 201 -14.67 1.19 -51.65
CA TRP A 201 -14.29 2.06 -50.54
C TRP A 201 -15.22 1.92 -49.33
N LEU A 202 -16.52 1.74 -49.57
CA LEU A 202 -17.50 1.42 -48.51
C LEU A 202 -17.20 0.07 -47.86
N LEU A 203 -16.87 -0.97 -48.65
CA LEU A 203 -16.47 -2.28 -48.12
C LEU A 203 -15.18 -2.19 -47.28
N ILE A 204 -14.18 -1.43 -47.72
CA ILE A 204 -12.92 -1.22 -46.98
C ILE A 204 -13.20 -0.51 -45.64
N ARG A 205 -13.99 0.58 -45.65
CA ARG A 205 -14.36 1.29 -44.42
C ARG A 205 -15.18 0.41 -43.47
N ALA A 206 -16.10 -0.42 -43.99
CA ALA A 206 -16.85 -1.39 -43.19
C ALA A 206 -15.95 -2.47 -42.57
N LEU A 207 -14.96 -2.99 -43.32
CA LEU A 207 -13.98 -3.96 -42.81
C LEU A 207 -13.04 -3.36 -41.75
N VAL A 208 -12.63 -2.09 -41.91
CA VAL A 208 -11.85 -1.36 -40.90
C VAL A 208 -12.69 -1.11 -39.65
N ALA A 209 -13.95 -0.68 -39.79
CA ALA A 209 -14.87 -0.50 -38.66
C ALA A 209 -15.11 -1.81 -37.91
N VAL A 210 -15.40 -2.92 -38.61
CA VAL A 210 -15.55 -4.26 -38.02
C VAL A 210 -14.26 -4.75 -37.37
N GLY A 211 -13.09 -4.45 -37.95
CA GLY A 211 -11.79 -4.72 -37.34
C GLY A 211 -11.56 -3.96 -36.04
N LEU A 212 -11.86 -2.67 -36.02
CA LEU A 212 -11.80 -1.82 -34.83
C LEU A 212 -12.83 -2.23 -33.77
N SER A 213 -14.05 -2.60 -34.16
CA SER A 213 -15.05 -3.15 -33.22
C SER A 213 -14.62 -4.49 -32.63
N MET A 214 -13.98 -5.37 -33.40
CA MET A 214 -13.40 -6.61 -32.87
C MET A 214 -12.20 -6.34 -31.96
N LEU A 215 -11.32 -5.39 -32.29
CA LEU A 215 -10.23 -4.96 -31.42
C LEU A 215 -10.76 -4.35 -30.12
N ALA A 216 -11.78 -3.50 -30.19
CA ALA A 216 -12.44 -2.93 -29.01
C ALA A 216 -13.12 -4.01 -28.16
N LEU A 217 -13.80 -5.00 -28.77
CA LEU A 217 -14.38 -6.13 -28.06
C LEU A 217 -13.33 -7.06 -27.43
N VAL A 218 -12.18 -7.26 -28.09
CA VAL A 218 -11.05 -8.02 -27.53
C VAL A 218 -10.40 -7.25 -26.40
N ALA A 219 -10.11 -5.95 -26.57
CA ALA A 219 -9.58 -5.08 -25.52
C ALA A 219 -10.53 -5.00 -24.32
N TRP A 220 -11.85 -4.89 -24.54
CA TRP A 220 -12.88 -4.93 -23.49
C TRP A 220 -13.00 -6.30 -22.81
N LYS A 221 -12.79 -7.40 -23.54
CA LYS A 221 -12.73 -8.76 -23.00
C LYS A 221 -11.41 -9.06 -22.26
N LEU A 222 -10.36 -8.29 -22.50
CA LEU A 222 -9.07 -8.38 -21.80
C LEU A 222 -8.99 -7.40 -20.62
N SER A 223 -9.63 -6.22 -20.69
CA SER A 223 -9.76 -5.27 -19.58
C SER A 223 -10.82 -5.72 -18.57
N ARG A 224 -11.84 -6.46 -19.03
CA ARG A 224 -12.49 -7.51 -18.23
C ARG A 224 -11.52 -8.68 -18.04
N GLY A 225 -10.38 -8.41 -17.40
CA GLY A 225 -9.36 -9.39 -17.09
C GLY A 225 -10.00 -10.61 -16.44
N PRO A 226 -9.51 -11.84 -16.72
CA PRO A 226 -10.21 -13.07 -16.42
C PRO A 226 -10.53 -13.10 -14.92
N GLY A 227 -11.79 -12.81 -14.58
CA GLY A 227 -12.22 -12.52 -13.22
C GLY A 227 -11.76 -13.64 -12.32
N ARG A 228 -10.70 -13.39 -11.55
CA ARG A 228 -9.89 -14.44 -10.92
C ARG A 228 -10.86 -15.22 -10.06
N ARG A 229 -11.15 -16.47 -10.43
CA ARG A 229 -12.10 -17.30 -9.71
C ARG A 229 -11.53 -17.52 -8.32
N LEU A 230 -11.93 -16.66 -7.39
CA LEU A 230 -11.84 -16.92 -5.97
C LEU A 230 -12.39 -18.33 -5.78
N GLY A 231 -11.60 -19.19 -5.14
CA GLY A 231 -11.98 -20.58 -4.93
C GLY A 231 -13.38 -20.62 -4.32
N THR A 232 -14.20 -21.58 -4.76
CA THR A 232 -15.61 -21.74 -4.35
C THR A 232 -15.74 -21.36 -2.88
N PRO A 233 -16.53 -20.31 -2.55
CA PRO A 233 -16.48 -19.69 -1.23
C PRO A 233 -16.64 -20.78 -0.16
N PRO A 234 -15.77 -20.82 0.87
CA PRO A 234 -15.72 -21.91 1.83
C PRO A 234 -17.11 -22.29 2.35
N GLY A 235 -17.39 -23.58 2.32
CA GLY A 235 -18.60 -24.12 2.94
C GLY A 235 -18.66 -23.72 4.41
N LEU A 236 -19.87 -23.50 4.93
CA LEU A 236 -20.05 -23.02 6.29
C LEU A 236 -19.41 -23.98 7.29
N VAL A 237 -18.58 -23.44 8.19
CA VAL A 237 -17.89 -24.18 9.26
C VAL A 237 -18.70 -24.08 10.55
N SER A 238 -18.80 -25.16 11.32
CA SER A 238 -19.49 -25.17 12.61
C SER A 238 -18.50 -24.94 13.75
N ASN A 239 -18.84 -24.05 14.69
CA ASN A 239 -18.15 -23.94 15.98
C ASN A 239 -18.74 -24.89 17.05
N GLY A 240 -19.72 -25.71 16.68
CA GLY A 240 -20.49 -26.59 17.56
C GLY A 240 -21.88 -26.05 17.95
N THR A 241 -22.14 -24.74 17.82
CA THR A 241 -23.44 -24.12 18.17
C THR A 241 -24.11 -23.38 17.02
N ALA A 242 -23.35 -22.84 16.06
CA ALA A 242 -23.85 -22.17 14.86
C ALA A 242 -22.91 -22.37 13.67
N LEU A 243 -23.40 -22.04 12.47
CA LEU A 243 -22.60 -22.07 11.25
C LEU A 243 -21.98 -20.70 10.96
N PHE A 244 -20.76 -20.69 10.44
CA PHE A 244 -19.98 -19.50 10.10
C PHE A 244 -19.48 -19.60 8.65
N GLY A 245 -19.68 -18.54 7.86
CA GLY A 245 -18.95 -18.35 6.61
C GLY A 245 -17.54 -17.80 6.88
N PRO A 246 -16.76 -17.50 5.83
CA PRO A 246 -15.52 -16.72 5.95
C PRO A 246 -15.80 -15.46 6.78
N THR A 247 -15.15 -15.37 7.93
CA THR A 247 -15.34 -14.32 8.93
C THR A 247 -14.00 -13.69 9.25
N THR A 248 -13.92 -12.36 9.28
CA THR A 248 -12.69 -11.62 9.61
C THR A 248 -12.98 -10.47 10.57
N ILE A 249 -12.15 -10.33 11.60
CA ILE A 249 -12.10 -9.15 12.47
C ILE A 249 -10.83 -8.36 12.11
N ILE A 250 -10.95 -7.05 11.89
CA ILE A 250 -9.82 -6.13 11.79
C ILE A 250 -9.88 -5.12 12.93
N LEU A 251 -8.84 -5.07 13.76
CA LEU A 251 -8.70 -4.10 14.84
C LEU A 251 -7.58 -3.12 14.52
N SER A 252 -7.87 -1.82 14.51
CA SER A 252 -6.87 -0.77 14.44
C SER A 252 -6.56 -0.22 15.83
N LEU A 253 -5.29 -0.22 16.20
CA LEU A 253 -4.75 0.37 17.43
C LEU A 253 -4.07 1.69 17.06
N ASP A 254 -4.72 2.81 17.32
CA ASP A 254 -4.23 4.12 16.88
C ASP A 254 -2.88 4.49 17.52
N GLY A 255 -1.97 5.04 16.72
CA GLY A 255 -0.64 5.47 17.14
C GLY A 255 0.25 4.33 17.68
N PHE A 256 -0.15 3.07 17.50
CA PHE A 256 0.59 1.91 18.01
C PHE A 256 1.84 1.67 17.15
N ARG A 257 2.94 2.27 17.59
CA ARG A 257 4.25 2.25 16.94
C ARG A 257 4.91 0.88 17.02
N ALA A 258 5.59 0.46 15.96
CA ALA A 258 6.11 -0.90 15.81
C ALA A 258 7.02 -1.39 16.96
N ASP A 259 7.87 -0.53 17.54
CA ASP A 259 8.76 -0.93 18.65
C ASP A 259 8.02 -1.27 19.94
N PHE A 260 6.75 -0.87 20.10
CA PHE A 260 6.01 -1.13 21.33
C PHE A 260 5.87 -2.63 21.63
N LEU A 261 5.84 -3.48 20.59
CA LEU A 261 5.89 -4.95 20.67
C LEU A 261 7.16 -5.48 21.37
N HIS A 262 8.28 -4.78 21.23
CA HIS A 262 9.60 -5.20 21.71
C HIS A 262 9.93 -4.68 23.12
N ARG A 263 9.08 -3.82 23.70
CA ARG A 263 9.28 -3.19 25.03
C ARG A 263 8.96 -4.09 26.23
N GLY A 264 8.57 -5.34 26.01
CA GLY A 264 8.11 -6.25 27.08
C GLY A 264 6.78 -5.84 27.73
N LEU A 265 5.98 -5.00 27.05
CA LEU A 265 4.70 -4.48 27.55
C LEU A 265 3.48 -5.26 27.10
N THR A 266 3.63 -6.09 26.06
CA THR A 266 2.52 -6.65 25.29
C THR A 266 2.59 -8.17 25.14
N PRO A 267 2.50 -8.95 26.24
CA PRO A 267 2.59 -10.40 26.21
C PRO A 267 1.58 -11.06 25.25
N ARG A 268 0.38 -10.48 25.05
CA ARG A 268 -0.65 -11.06 24.17
C ARG A 268 -0.40 -10.80 22.70
N LEU A 269 -0.02 -9.59 22.31
CA LEU A 269 0.45 -9.31 20.93
C LEU A 269 1.73 -10.10 20.62
N SER A 270 2.64 -10.25 21.57
CA SER A 270 3.86 -11.07 21.41
C SER A 270 3.58 -12.58 21.47
N ALA A 271 2.38 -13.01 21.89
CA ALA A 271 1.88 -14.35 21.60
C ALA A 271 1.27 -14.42 20.20
N PHE A 272 0.48 -13.43 19.81
CA PHE A 272 -0.17 -13.35 18.51
C PHE A 272 0.83 -13.32 17.33
N VAL A 273 1.99 -12.65 17.46
CA VAL A 273 3.11 -12.73 16.50
C VAL A 273 3.66 -14.17 16.40
N ARG A 274 3.83 -14.87 17.52
CA ARG A 274 4.35 -16.25 17.55
C ARG A 274 3.34 -17.28 17.04
N GLU A 275 2.05 -16.99 17.10
CA GLU A 275 0.98 -17.83 16.55
C GLU A 275 0.70 -17.52 15.07
N GLY A 276 0.88 -16.27 14.66
CA GLY A 276 0.43 -15.70 13.41
C GLY A 276 1.53 -15.47 12.37
N VAL A 277 1.26 -14.49 11.51
CA VAL A 277 2.16 -13.97 10.48
C VAL A 277 2.20 -12.44 10.52
N SER A 278 3.40 -11.88 10.44
CA SER A 278 3.65 -10.43 10.54
C SER A 278 4.92 -10.01 9.80
N PRO A 279 5.02 -8.80 9.24
CA PRO A 279 6.31 -8.19 8.96
C PRO A 279 6.99 -7.74 10.26
N GLN A 280 8.23 -7.23 10.19
CA GLN A 280 8.81 -6.51 11.33
C GLN A 280 8.08 -5.18 11.61
N TYR A 281 7.52 -4.57 10.57
CA TYR A 281 6.69 -3.35 10.63
C TYR A 281 5.88 -3.21 9.34
N MET A 282 4.81 -2.42 9.42
CA MET A 282 4.08 -1.91 8.26
C MET A 282 4.46 -0.45 8.05
N GLU A 283 4.66 -0.04 6.79
CA GLU A 283 4.83 1.37 6.44
C GLU A 283 3.45 2.04 6.30
N PRO A 284 3.19 3.20 6.92
CA PRO A 284 2.03 4.01 6.59
C PRO A 284 2.17 4.65 5.19
N SER A 285 1.10 5.28 4.73
CA SER A 285 1.14 6.24 3.61
C SER A 285 1.44 7.64 4.13
N PHE A 286 1.91 8.53 3.26
CA PHE A 286 2.21 9.92 3.60
C PHE A 286 1.01 10.85 3.34
N PRO A 287 0.70 11.82 4.23
CA PRO A 287 1.28 12.01 5.56
C PRO A 287 0.83 10.90 6.52
N SER A 288 1.63 10.58 7.53
CA SER A 288 1.34 9.51 8.51
C SER A 288 0.31 9.94 9.59
N LEU A 289 -0.82 10.47 9.13
CA LEU A 289 -1.95 10.98 9.91
C LEU A 289 -3.13 10.00 9.93
N THR A 290 -3.94 10.12 10.98
CA THR A 290 -5.01 9.18 11.36
C THR A 290 -6.05 8.94 10.26
N PHE A 291 -6.71 10.00 9.80
CA PHE A 291 -7.81 9.87 8.82
C PHE A 291 -7.32 9.41 7.45
N PRO A 292 -6.21 9.97 6.89
CA PRO A 292 -5.59 9.43 5.69
C PRO A 292 -5.27 7.94 5.79
N ASN A 293 -4.60 7.49 6.87
CA ASN A 293 -4.13 6.11 6.96
C ASN A 293 -5.21 5.10 7.31
N HIS A 294 -6.18 5.44 8.15
CA HIS A 294 -7.37 4.60 8.36
C HIS A 294 -8.21 4.44 7.09
N TYR A 295 -8.30 5.47 6.24
CA TYR A 295 -9.03 5.37 4.97
C TYR A 295 -8.21 4.73 3.84
N THR A 296 -6.87 4.84 3.88
CA THR A 296 -5.94 4.02 3.09
C THR A 296 -6.12 2.53 3.43
N LEU A 297 -6.08 2.15 4.72
CA LEU A 297 -6.38 0.78 5.19
C LEU A 297 -7.77 0.32 4.73
N ALA A 298 -8.75 1.24 4.67
CA ALA A 298 -10.10 0.94 4.23
C ALA A 298 -10.25 0.69 2.73
N THR A 299 -9.42 1.31 1.87
CA THR A 299 -9.62 1.38 0.40
C THR A 299 -8.48 0.78 -0.44
N GLY A 300 -7.29 0.62 0.15
CA GLY A 300 -6.06 0.24 -0.54
C GLY A 300 -5.49 1.33 -1.47
N LEU A 301 -5.99 2.55 -1.38
CA LEU A 301 -5.58 3.70 -2.18
C LEU A 301 -4.64 4.61 -1.39
N TYR A 302 -3.79 5.38 -2.07
CA TYR A 302 -3.06 6.48 -1.45
C TYR A 302 -3.96 7.68 -1.13
N PRO A 303 -3.56 8.58 -0.20
CA PRO A 303 -4.30 9.79 0.15
C PRO A 303 -4.65 10.70 -1.04
N GLU A 304 -3.76 10.85 -2.03
CA GLU A 304 -4.06 11.60 -3.26
C GLU A 304 -5.21 10.98 -4.08
N ALA A 305 -5.36 9.65 -4.04
CA ALA A 305 -6.36 8.92 -4.84
C ALA A 305 -7.71 8.74 -4.12
N HIS A 306 -7.72 8.63 -2.79
CA HIS A 306 -8.97 8.56 -2.01
C HIS A 306 -9.46 9.92 -1.48
N GLY A 307 -8.67 11.00 -1.64
CA GLY A 307 -9.12 12.38 -1.43
C GLY A 307 -9.26 12.83 0.02
N ILE A 308 -8.75 12.05 0.98
CA ILE A 308 -8.62 12.41 2.40
C ILE A 308 -7.13 12.61 2.66
N VAL A 309 -6.67 13.85 2.44
CA VAL A 309 -5.24 14.17 2.32
C VAL A 309 -4.60 14.66 3.61
N GLY A 310 -5.41 14.94 4.63
CA GLY A 310 -4.99 15.32 5.97
C GLY A 310 -6.15 15.23 6.96
N ASN A 311 -5.89 15.52 8.23
CA ASN A 311 -6.93 15.64 9.25
C ASN A 311 -7.74 16.97 9.09
N SER A 312 -7.15 17.97 8.45
CA SER A 312 -7.76 19.24 8.02
C SER A 312 -7.22 19.64 6.64
N PHE A 313 -8.07 20.16 5.75
CA PHE A 313 -7.68 20.70 4.43
C PHE A 313 -8.84 21.45 3.75
N TRP A 314 -8.53 22.39 2.86
CA TRP A 314 -9.50 23.08 1.99
C TRP A 314 -9.61 22.43 0.60
N ASP A 315 -10.81 22.40 0.02
CA ASP A 315 -11.06 21.95 -1.36
C ASP A 315 -11.33 23.15 -2.29
N PRO A 316 -10.40 23.50 -3.19
CA PRO A 316 -10.56 24.63 -4.10
C PRO A 316 -11.69 24.45 -5.12
N VAL A 317 -12.24 23.26 -5.27
CA VAL A 317 -13.32 22.97 -6.25
C VAL A 317 -14.70 23.29 -5.66
N THR A 318 -14.89 23.15 -4.35
CA THR A 318 -16.18 23.44 -3.69
C THR A 318 -16.13 24.67 -2.79
N GLY A 319 -14.94 25.12 -2.38
CA GLY A 319 -14.75 26.18 -1.40
C GLY A 319 -14.97 25.73 0.05
N ASP A 320 -15.29 24.45 0.28
CA ASP A 320 -15.46 23.88 1.62
C ASP A 320 -14.11 23.52 2.27
N GLU A 321 -14.10 23.42 3.60
CA GLU A 321 -12.98 22.88 4.37
C GLU A 321 -13.36 21.58 5.12
N PHE A 322 -12.57 20.53 4.95
CA PHE A 322 -12.64 19.33 5.78
C PHE A 322 -11.99 19.57 7.15
N HIS A 323 -12.64 19.10 8.22
CA HIS A 323 -12.05 19.06 9.56
C HIS A 323 -12.52 17.80 10.31
N TYR A 324 -11.62 16.89 10.62
CA TYR A 324 -11.96 15.54 11.08
C TYR A 324 -12.85 15.50 12.35
N THR A 325 -12.64 16.41 13.31
CA THR A 325 -13.43 16.47 14.56
C THR A 325 -14.79 17.15 14.45
N ASP A 326 -15.18 17.66 13.28
CA ASP A 326 -16.49 18.28 13.05
C ASP A 326 -17.34 17.37 12.15
N PRO A 327 -18.28 16.57 12.71
CA PRO A 327 -19.14 15.69 11.93
C PRO A 327 -20.06 16.42 10.93
N ALA A 328 -20.40 17.70 11.17
CA ALA A 328 -21.22 18.47 10.24
C ALA A 328 -20.44 18.83 8.96
N ARG A 329 -19.11 18.92 9.05
CA ARG A 329 -18.20 19.09 7.91
C ARG A 329 -17.73 17.75 7.35
N SER A 330 -17.28 16.82 8.19
CA SER A 330 -16.52 15.63 7.75
C SER A 330 -17.36 14.45 7.24
N LEU A 331 -18.65 14.34 7.59
CA LEU A 331 -19.50 13.21 7.17
C LEU A 331 -20.14 13.36 5.77
N ASP A 332 -19.94 14.50 5.10
CA ASP A 332 -20.37 14.68 3.70
C ASP A 332 -19.62 13.70 2.78
N ALA A 333 -20.38 12.95 1.97
CA ALA A 333 -19.84 11.94 1.08
C ALA A 333 -18.88 12.52 0.00
N LYS A 334 -18.92 13.83 -0.29
CA LYS A 334 -18.01 14.50 -1.25
C LYS A 334 -16.53 14.36 -0.88
N TRP A 335 -16.21 14.14 0.39
CA TRP A 335 -14.83 13.99 0.86
C TRP A 335 -14.25 12.62 0.53
N TRP A 336 -15.08 11.57 0.57
CA TRP A 336 -14.65 10.18 0.69
C TRP A 336 -14.61 9.48 -0.67
N GLY A 337 -13.48 9.60 -1.37
CA GLY A 337 -13.21 8.89 -2.63
C GLY A 337 -12.99 7.39 -2.46
N GLY A 338 -12.61 6.70 -3.55
CA GLY A 338 -12.36 5.25 -3.52
C GLY A 338 -13.61 4.40 -3.26
N GLU A 339 -13.45 3.17 -2.78
CA GLU A 339 -14.55 2.31 -2.31
C GLU A 339 -14.06 1.47 -1.12
N PRO A 340 -14.51 1.74 0.12
CA PRO A 340 -13.96 1.10 1.30
C PRO A 340 -14.44 -0.36 1.46
N PHE A 341 -13.74 -1.15 2.29
CA PHE A 341 -14.00 -2.59 2.45
C PHE A 341 -15.44 -2.90 2.87
N TRP A 342 -16.10 -2.04 3.65
CA TRP A 342 -17.48 -2.27 4.06
C TRP A 342 -18.46 -2.15 2.88
N VAL A 343 -18.28 -1.13 2.03
CA VAL A 343 -19.03 -0.98 0.77
C VAL A 343 -18.73 -2.16 -0.17
N SER A 344 -17.45 -2.53 -0.32
CA SER A 344 -17.02 -3.63 -1.19
C SER A 344 -17.59 -4.99 -0.76
N ALA A 345 -17.74 -5.22 0.54
CA ALA A 345 -18.31 -6.43 1.12
C ALA A 345 -19.84 -6.49 1.00
N GLU A 346 -20.57 -5.43 1.38
CA GLU A 346 -22.03 -5.40 1.27
C GLU A 346 -22.49 -5.51 -0.20
N ARG A 347 -21.77 -4.87 -1.15
CA ARG A 347 -21.98 -5.06 -2.60
C ARG A 347 -21.89 -6.52 -3.07
N GLN A 348 -21.17 -7.35 -2.32
CA GLN A 348 -20.92 -8.76 -2.63
C GLN A 348 -21.69 -9.70 -1.66
N GLY A 349 -22.65 -9.16 -0.90
CA GLY A 349 -23.51 -9.92 0.02
C GLY A 349 -22.85 -10.35 1.32
N VAL A 350 -21.63 -9.89 1.59
CA VAL A 350 -20.89 -10.15 2.83
C VAL A 350 -21.29 -9.08 3.85
N ARG A 351 -21.89 -9.51 4.96
CA ARG A 351 -22.42 -8.61 5.99
C ARG A 351 -21.29 -7.99 6.81
N THR A 352 -21.45 -6.71 7.16
CA THR A 352 -20.39 -5.90 7.79
C THR A 352 -20.90 -5.22 9.06
N ALA A 353 -20.02 -5.12 10.05
CA ALA A 353 -20.16 -4.26 11.21
C ALA A 353 -18.91 -3.40 11.35
N VAL A 354 -19.09 -2.10 11.53
CA VAL A 354 -17.97 -1.15 11.67
C VAL A 354 -18.17 -0.34 12.94
N HIS A 355 -17.26 -0.52 13.88
CA HIS A 355 -17.26 0.11 15.18
C HIS A 355 -16.20 1.24 15.19
N MET A 356 -16.66 2.46 14.94
CA MET A 356 -15.89 3.71 15.00
C MET A 356 -14.73 3.89 13.98
N TRP A 357 -14.77 3.26 12.81
CA TRP A 357 -13.69 3.44 11.82
C TRP A 357 -13.86 4.76 11.04
N PRO A 358 -12.80 5.57 10.83
CA PRO A 358 -12.88 6.81 10.04
C PRO A 358 -13.56 6.62 8.68
N GLY A 359 -14.58 7.45 8.41
CA GLY A 359 -15.40 7.41 7.20
C GLY A 359 -16.60 6.43 7.24
N SER A 360 -16.73 5.56 8.24
CA SER A 360 -17.86 4.59 8.27
C SER A 360 -19.22 5.23 8.57
N GLU A 361 -19.22 6.42 9.16
CA GLU A 361 -20.42 7.24 9.40
C GLU A 361 -20.80 8.13 8.19
N ALA A 362 -19.94 8.21 7.17
CA ALA A 362 -20.25 8.92 5.92
C ALA A 362 -20.98 7.98 4.94
N ARG A 363 -21.92 8.52 4.14
CA ARG A 363 -22.76 7.71 3.24
C ARG A 363 -22.07 7.41 1.90
N ILE A 364 -20.99 6.64 1.96
CA ILE A 364 -20.09 6.39 0.83
C ILE A 364 -20.77 5.45 -0.19
N HIS A 365 -20.83 5.89 -1.45
CA HIS A 365 -21.57 5.21 -2.53
C HIS A 365 -23.02 4.83 -2.17
N ASP A 366 -23.74 5.76 -1.54
CA ASP A 366 -25.13 5.60 -1.06
C ASP A 366 -25.36 4.54 0.02
N MET A 367 -24.31 3.92 0.57
CA MET A 367 -24.42 2.79 1.50
C MET A 367 -23.62 3.00 2.79
N PHE A 368 -24.00 2.21 3.80
CA PHE A 368 -23.32 2.05 5.08
C PHE A 368 -22.99 0.57 5.29
N ALA A 369 -22.21 0.26 6.32
CA ALA A 369 -22.16 -1.09 6.86
C ALA A 369 -23.52 -1.50 7.45
N SER A 370 -23.82 -2.80 7.53
CA SER A 370 -25.08 -3.28 8.13
C SER A 370 -25.20 -2.97 9.63
N PHE A 371 -24.07 -2.72 10.30
CA PHE A 371 -23.99 -2.07 11.60
C PHE A 371 -22.91 -0.99 11.54
N VAL A 372 -23.24 0.24 11.97
CA VAL A 372 -22.28 1.33 12.18
C VAL A 372 -22.47 1.84 13.60
N ASP A 373 -21.42 1.75 14.43
CA ASP A 373 -21.40 2.42 15.74
C ASP A 373 -20.66 3.76 15.60
N ARG A 374 -21.30 4.85 16.04
CA ARG A 374 -20.75 6.20 15.98
C ARG A 374 -19.49 6.35 16.84
N TYR A 375 -18.58 7.23 16.44
CA TYR A 375 -17.37 7.52 17.20
C TYR A 375 -17.68 8.00 18.63
N ASN A 376 -17.08 7.32 19.61
CA ASN A 376 -17.03 7.73 21.00
C ASN A 376 -15.65 7.36 21.59
N GLY A 377 -14.73 8.32 21.57
CA GLY A 377 -13.38 8.15 22.12
C GLY A 377 -13.33 7.89 23.64
N LYS A 378 -14.46 8.04 24.36
CA LYS A 378 -14.57 7.74 25.80
C LYS A 378 -15.16 6.35 26.08
N GLU A 379 -15.36 5.49 25.07
CA GLU A 379 -15.86 4.12 25.31
C GLU A 379 -14.79 3.22 25.98
N PRO A 380 -15.11 2.59 27.13
CA PRO A 380 -14.23 1.61 27.78
C PRO A 380 -13.87 0.39 26.93
N LEU A 381 -12.63 -0.10 27.09
CA LEU A 381 -12.05 -1.19 26.31
C LEU A 381 -12.83 -2.52 26.44
N ASP A 382 -13.39 -2.81 27.61
CA ASP A 382 -14.22 -3.98 27.88
C ASP A 382 -15.53 -3.96 27.06
N LYS A 383 -16.13 -2.77 26.88
CA LYS A 383 -17.34 -2.61 26.06
C LYS A 383 -17.06 -2.85 24.59
N LYS A 384 -15.89 -2.43 24.09
CA LYS A 384 -15.44 -2.73 22.71
C LYS A 384 -15.32 -4.24 22.49
N VAL A 385 -14.76 -4.98 23.43
CA VAL A 385 -14.70 -6.46 23.37
C VAL A 385 -16.10 -7.07 23.43
N ALA A 386 -16.94 -6.64 24.37
CA ALA A 386 -18.32 -7.11 24.48
C ALA A 386 -19.14 -6.85 23.20
N ARG A 387 -18.90 -5.71 22.54
CA ARG A 387 -19.53 -5.35 21.26
C ARG A 387 -19.09 -6.26 20.12
N ILE A 388 -17.78 -6.50 19.98
CA ILE A 388 -17.23 -7.41 18.96
C ILE A 388 -17.75 -8.85 19.17
N LEU A 389 -17.70 -9.35 20.40
CA LEU A 389 -18.17 -10.71 20.72
C LEU A 389 -19.70 -10.84 20.56
N GLY A 390 -20.47 -9.84 20.99
CA GLY A 390 -21.92 -9.82 20.80
C GLY A 390 -22.38 -9.74 19.34
N LEU A 391 -21.56 -9.12 18.46
CA LEU A 391 -21.77 -9.17 17.01
C LEU A 391 -21.54 -10.57 16.44
N LEU A 392 -20.57 -11.34 16.95
CA LEU A 392 -20.35 -12.74 16.58
C LEU A 392 -21.45 -13.68 17.11
N ASP A 393 -22.09 -13.35 18.23
CA ASP A 393 -23.18 -14.15 18.82
C ASP A 393 -24.52 -14.01 18.10
N LEU A 394 -24.66 -13.04 17.17
CA LEU A 394 -25.86 -12.88 16.34
C LEU A 394 -26.17 -14.16 15.52
N PRO A 395 -27.44 -14.40 15.14
CA PRO A 395 -27.82 -15.55 14.32
C PRO A 395 -27.19 -15.50 12.91
N GLY A 396 -26.63 -16.62 12.46
CA GLY A 396 -26.11 -16.79 11.10
C GLY A 396 -27.22 -16.88 10.05
N LYS A 397 -26.88 -16.61 8.78
CA LYS A 397 -27.81 -16.53 7.63
C LYS A 397 -28.62 -17.81 7.39
N GLU A 398 -28.18 -18.95 7.93
CA GLU A 398 -28.90 -20.23 7.94
C GLU A 398 -30.15 -20.24 8.83
N SER A 399 -30.23 -19.33 9.81
CA SER A 399 -31.32 -19.26 10.78
C SER A 399 -32.41 -18.29 10.36
N ALA A 400 -33.68 -18.68 10.52
CA ALA A 400 -34.82 -17.79 10.34
C ALA A 400 -34.74 -16.53 11.25
N ALA A 401 -34.05 -16.62 12.39
CA ALA A 401 -33.82 -15.49 13.28
C ALA A 401 -32.91 -14.40 12.68
N ALA A 402 -32.06 -14.73 11.69
CA ALA A 402 -31.21 -13.73 11.02
C ALA A 402 -32.01 -12.76 10.16
N ALA A 403 -33.16 -13.18 9.60
CA ALA A 403 -34.07 -12.28 8.90
C ALA A 403 -34.83 -11.32 9.85
N ALA A 404 -34.94 -11.68 11.13
CA ALA A 404 -35.58 -10.87 12.18
C ALA A 404 -34.58 -9.98 12.96
N ALA A 405 -33.28 -10.30 12.92
CA ALA A 405 -32.24 -9.50 13.55
C ALA A 405 -32.04 -8.16 12.82
N ALA A 406 -31.88 -7.07 13.57
CA ALA A 406 -31.39 -5.80 13.03
C ALA A 406 -30.07 -6.02 12.27
N GLY A 407 -29.86 -5.32 11.15
CA GLY A 407 -28.74 -5.58 10.21
C GLY A 407 -28.90 -6.85 9.35
N GLY A 408 -29.86 -7.72 9.61
CA GLY A 408 -30.10 -8.94 8.82
C GLY A 408 -29.10 -10.06 9.09
N GLY A 409 -28.79 -10.30 10.37
CA GLY A 409 -27.97 -11.42 10.85
C GLY A 409 -26.52 -11.09 11.15
N ARG A 410 -25.75 -12.14 11.47
CA ARG A 410 -24.33 -12.04 11.88
C ARG A 410 -23.46 -11.38 10.79
N PRO A 411 -22.64 -10.37 11.12
CA PRO A 411 -21.61 -9.85 10.23
C PRO A 411 -20.51 -10.89 10.01
N GLN A 412 -19.96 -10.89 8.79
CA GLN A 412 -18.78 -11.65 8.39
C GLN A 412 -17.51 -10.78 8.44
N LEU A 413 -17.65 -9.47 8.34
CA LEU A 413 -16.56 -8.52 8.57
C LEU A 413 -16.89 -7.66 9.78
N ILE A 414 -16.04 -7.67 10.80
CA ILE A 414 -16.10 -6.75 11.94
C ILE A 414 -14.85 -5.88 11.91
N ALA A 415 -15.00 -4.58 11.73
CA ALA A 415 -13.91 -3.61 11.86
C ALA A 415 -14.09 -2.82 13.16
N ALA A 416 -13.02 -2.65 13.93
CA ALA A 416 -13.05 -1.96 15.22
C ALA A 416 -11.84 -1.05 15.41
N TYR A 417 -12.08 0.10 16.05
CA TYR A 417 -11.09 1.15 16.27
C TYR A 417 -10.85 1.43 17.77
N VAL A 418 -9.58 1.61 18.12
CA VAL A 418 -9.07 1.75 19.50
C VAL A 418 -8.13 2.97 19.59
N PRO A 419 -8.65 4.17 19.95
CA PRO A 419 -7.90 5.45 19.92
C PRO A 419 -6.88 5.62 21.06
N ASN A 420 -6.80 4.67 21.99
CA ASN A 420 -6.29 4.94 23.33
C ASN A 420 -4.77 5.17 23.40
N VAL A 421 -3.97 4.47 22.59
CA VAL A 421 -2.50 4.57 22.63
C VAL A 421 -2.03 5.89 22.02
N ASP A 422 -2.62 6.32 20.90
CA ASP A 422 -2.44 7.65 20.34
C ASP A 422 -2.86 8.76 21.32
N THR A 423 -4.08 8.69 21.87
CA THR A 423 -4.62 9.71 22.79
C THR A 423 -3.68 10.01 23.96
N ASP A 424 -3.19 8.97 24.64
CA ASP A 424 -2.22 9.13 25.73
C ASP A 424 -0.81 9.43 25.21
N GLY A 425 -0.46 8.96 24.01
CA GLY A 425 0.80 9.27 23.30
C GLY A 425 0.95 10.76 22.98
N HIS A 426 -0.10 11.43 22.50
CA HIS A 426 -0.16 12.88 22.37
C HIS A 426 -0.11 13.58 23.73
N LYS A 427 -0.89 13.10 24.71
CA LYS A 427 -1.05 13.79 26.00
C LYS A 427 0.22 13.77 26.86
N TYR A 428 0.89 12.63 26.95
CA TYR A 428 2.02 12.39 27.85
C TYR A 428 3.34 12.04 27.13
N GLY A 429 3.30 11.63 25.86
CA GLY A 429 4.45 11.28 25.04
C GLY A 429 4.65 9.75 24.92
N PRO A 430 5.15 9.23 23.78
CA PRO A 430 5.21 7.79 23.47
C PRO A 430 6.13 6.95 24.37
N ASN A 431 6.88 7.57 25.27
CA ASN A 431 7.80 6.92 26.21
C ASN A 431 7.36 7.09 27.68
N SER A 432 6.21 7.72 27.94
CA SER A 432 5.69 8.01 29.30
C SER A 432 5.21 6.76 30.04
N THR A 433 5.13 6.84 31.37
CA THR A 433 4.60 5.77 32.23
C THR A 433 3.11 5.52 31.93
N GLU A 434 2.39 6.59 31.66
CA GLU A 434 0.98 6.63 31.30
C GLU A 434 0.72 5.88 29.99
N THR A 435 1.43 6.22 28.90
CA THR A 435 1.32 5.51 27.62
C THR A 435 1.75 4.04 27.75
N ARG A 436 2.79 3.73 28.54
CA ARG A 436 3.18 2.33 28.82
C ARG A 436 2.05 1.55 29.49
N ALA A 437 1.38 2.13 30.48
CA ALA A 437 0.22 1.52 31.13
C ALA A 437 -0.98 1.40 30.17
N THR A 438 -1.14 2.32 29.22
CA THR A 438 -2.22 2.26 28.21
C THR A 438 -1.99 1.18 27.16
N ILE A 439 -0.74 1.01 26.71
CA ILE A 439 -0.31 -0.14 25.88
C ILE A 439 -0.65 -1.46 26.59
N GLN A 440 -0.36 -1.58 27.89
CA GLN A 440 -0.71 -2.78 28.68
C GLN A 440 -2.23 -3.02 28.77
N ARG A 441 -3.05 -1.97 28.93
CA ARG A 441 -4.53 -2.10 28.94
C ARG A 441 -5.09 -2.52 27.58
N VAL A 442 -4.48 -2.06 26.48
CA VAL A 442 -4.87 -2.48 25.12
C VAL A 442 -4.43 -3.91 24.80
N ASP A 443 -3.27 -4.35 25.30
CA ASP A 443 -2.84 -5.76 25.18
C ASP A 443 -3.74 -6.71 25.99
N ALA A 444 -4.15 -6.31 27.20
CA ALA A 444 -5.13 -7.06 28.01
C ALA A 444 -6.52 -7.13 27.35
N MET A 445 -6.97 -6.05 26.70
CA MET A 445 -8.21 -6.05 25.88
C MET A 445 -8.14 -7.10 24.75
N LEU A 446 -6.95 -7.30 24.17
CA LEU A 446 -6.68 -8.35 23.18
C LEU A 446 -6.46 -9.75 23.79
N ASP A 447 -6.39 -9.89 25.12
CA ASP A 447 -6.52 -11.17 25.83
C ASP A 447 -8.01 -11.52 25.98
N ASP A 448 -8.80 -10.61 26.53
CA ASP A 448 -10.25 -10.77 26.74
C ASP A 448 -10.99 -11.11 25.43
N LEU A 449 -10.60 -10.47 24.32
CA LEU A 449 -11.12 -10.78 22.99
C LEU A 449 -10.77 -12.21 22.56
N PHE A 450 -9.52 -12.65 22.71
CA PHE A 450 -9.06 -13.94 22.21
C PHE A 450 -9.55 -15.10 23.07
N ALA A 451 -9.53 -14.94 24.39
CA ALA A 451 -10.21 -15.85 25.31
C ALA A 451 -11.74 -15.85 25.05
N GLY A 452 -12.30 -14.73 24.59
CA GLY A 452 -13.69 -14.62 24.12
C GLY A 452 -14.00 -15.40 22.84
N LEU A 453 -13.04 -15.50 21.91
CA LEU A 453 -13.13 -16.34 20.71
C LEU A 453 -12.93 -17.83 21.05
N GLU A 454 -11.98 -18.16 21.92
CA GLU A 454 -11.70 -19.52 22.38
C GLU A 454 -12.91 -20.12 23.10
N ARG A 455 -13.53 -19.39 24.04
CA ARG A 455 -14.79 -19.78 24.71
C ARG A 455 -15.97 -20.01 23.76
N ARG A 456 -15.85 -19.63 22.48
CA ARG A 456 -16.84 -19.82 21.41
C ARG A 456 -16.40 -20.83 20.34
N ASN A 457 -15.26 -21.51 20.52
CA ASN A 457 -14.60 -22.37 19.52
C ASN A 457 -14.33 -21.66 18.17
N LEU A 458 -14.06 -20.34 18.19
CA LEU A 458 -13.86 -19.55 16.96
C LEU A 458 -12.40 -19.40 16.52
N THR A 459 -11.46 -19.88 17.33
CA THR A 459 -10.00 -19.76 17.15
C THR A 459 -9.49 -20.15 15.75
N ASP A 460 -10.07 -21.20 15.16
CA ASP A 460 -9.66 -21.72 13.84
C ASP A 460 -10.72 -21.46 12.74
N ILE A 461 -11.73 -20.63 13.05
CA ILE A 461 -12.86 -20.27 12.17
C ILE A 461 -12.80 -18.80 11.77
N VAL A 462 -12.42 -17.92 12.70
CA VAL A 462 -12.39 -16.48 12.51
C VAL A 462 -10.95 -16.03 12.22
N ASN A 463 -10.78 -15.26 11.15
CA ASN A 463 -9.53 -14.54 10.92
C ASN A 463 -9.48 -13.31 11.81
N VAL A 464 -8.33 -13.03 12.43
CA VAL A 464 -8.08 -11.76 13.12
C VAL A 464 -6.88 -11.09 12.47
N MET A 465 -7.03 -9.80 12.17
CA MET A 465 -5.94 -8.90 11.80
C MET A 465 -5.87 -7.78 12.85
N VAL A 466 -4.69 -7.54 13.41
CA VAL A 466 -4.41 -6.38 14.24
C VAL A 466 -3.46 -5.49 13.47
N VAL A 467 -3.82 -4.21 13.32
CA VAL A 467 -3.06 -3.21 12.59
C VAL A 467 -2.90 -1.95 13.44
N SER A 468 -1.99 -1.08 13.03
CA SER A 468 -2.08 0.35 13.30
C SER A 468 -1.97 1.14 12.02
N ASP A 469 -2.29 2.42 12.09
CA ASP A 469 -2.33 3.35 10.97
C ASP A 469 -1.08 4.23 10.90
N HIS A 470 -0.47 4.56 12.04
CA HIS A 470 0.85 5.20 12.16
C HIS A 470 1.55 4.91 13.49
N GLY A 471 2.80 5.37 13.58
CA GLY A 471 3.57 5.46 14.83
C GLY A 471 3.38 6.79 15.57
N MET A 472 4.38 7.18 16.36
CA MET A 472 4.35 8.37 17.24
C MET A 472 5.78 8.82 17.62
N ALA A 473 6.08 10.11 17.56
CA ALA A 473 7.38 10.69 17.90
C ALA A 473 7.27 11.72 19.04
N THR A 474 8.32 11.83 19.86
CA THR A 474 8.34 12.75 21.02
C THR A 474 8.65 14.19 20.60
N THR A 475 7.80 15.13 20.97
CA THR A 475 8.03 16.57 20.81
C THR A 475 8.83 17.16 21.96
N ASP A 476 9.37 18.36 21.80
CA ASP A 476 9.98 19.14 22.89
C ASP A 476 10.01 20.64 22.55
N ALA A 477 10.01 21.52 23.56
CA ALA A 477 10.08 22.97 23.36
C ALA A 477 11.40 23.45 22.69
N SER A 478 12.48 22.67 22.80
CA SER A 478 13.73 22.93 22.05
C SER A 478 13.65 22.57 20.55
N ARG A 479 12.62 21.83 20.14
CA ARG A 479 12.40 21.37 18.76
C ARG A 479 11.12 21.96 18.14
N LEU A 480 10.87 23.25 18.39
CA LEU A 480 9.79 24.00 17.78
C LEU A 480 10.32 25.00 16.74
N VAL A 481 9.55 25.17 15.67
CA VAL A 481 9.76 26.19 14.63
C VAL A 481 8.55 27.11 14.59
N GLN A 482 8.78 28.41 14.73
CA GLN A 482 7.76 29.45 14.69
C GLN A 482 7.38 29.72 13.23
N LEU A 483 6.12 29.55 12.83
CA LEU A 483 5.69 29.70 11.43
C LEU A 483 5.95 31.12 10.89
N GLU A 484 5.64 32.12 11.71
CA GLU A 484 5.77 33.55 11.40
C GLU A 484 7.23 34.03 11.30
N ASP A 485 8.18 33.24 11.82
CA ASP A 485 9.61 33.51 11.66
C ASP A 485 10.14 32.88 10.35
N LEU A 486 9.35 32.03 9.68
CA LEU A 486 9.67 31.45 8.37
C LEU A 486 9.02 32.20 7.20
N VAL A 487 7.77 32.62 7.35
CA VAL A 487 6.92 33.17 6.26
C VAL A 487 6.08 34.36 6.73
N ASP A 488 5.83 35.29 5.80
CA ASP A 488 4.76 36.28 5.97
C ASP A 488 3.39 35.58 5.83
N THR A 489 2.69 35.41 6.96
CA THR A 489 1.37 34.78 7.00
C THR A 489 0.29 35.65 6.35
N SER A 490 0.52 36.95 6.15
CA SER A 490 -0.45 37.82 5.45
C SER A 490 -0.53 37.55 3.94
N ALA A 491 0.44 36.83 3.38
CA ALA A 491 0.42 36.33 1.99
C ALA A 491 -0.39 35.03 1.83
N VAL A 492 -0.77 34.37 2.92
CA VAL A 492 -1.51 33.11 2.96
C VAL A 492 -3.02 33.38 3.05
N GLU A 493 -3.83 32.55 2.40
CA GLU A 493 -5.30 32.62 2.45
C GLU A 493 -5.88 31.44 3.25
N HIS A 494 -5.37 30.22 3.03
CA HIS A 494 -5.73 29.02 3.81
C HIS A 494 -4.48 28.21 4.20
N THR A 495 -4.60 27.43 5.28
CA THR A 495 -3.58 26.47 5.73
C THR A 495 -4.18 25.07 5.85
N ASP A 496 -3.59 24.10 5.15
CA ASP A 496 -3.95 22.68 5.21
C ASP A 496 -3.04 21.93 6.19
N GLY A 497 -3.61 20.97 6.93
CA GLY A 497 -2.86 20.01 7.74
C GLY A 497 -2.23 20.55 9.02
N TRP A 498 -1.74 19.60 9.83
CA TRP A 498 -0.88 19.78 11.00
C TRP A 498 -0.34 18.38 11.39
N PRO A 499 0.89 18.23 11.92
CA PRO A 499 1.92 19.25 12.17
C PRO A 499 2.75 19.64 10.93
N LEU A 500 2.43 19.05 9.78
CA LEU A 500 2.92 19.50 8.46
C LEU A 500 2.01 20.63 7.98
N TYR A 501 2.59 21.72 7.49
CA TYR A 501 1.83 22.90 7.06
C TYR A 501 1.80 22.99 5.53
N GLY A 502 0.63 22.74 4.95
CA GLY A 502 0.34 23.09 3.57
C GLY A 502 -0.11 24.55 3.51
N LEU A 503 0.63 25.40 2.80
CA LEU A 503 0.28 26.81 2.61
C LEU A 503 -0.46 26.97 1.29
N ARG A 504 -1.58 27.72 1.31
CA ARG A 504 -2.31 28.19 0.13
C ARG A 504 -2.20 29.70 0.04
N PRO A 505 -1.20 30.24 -0.69
CA PRO A 505 -1.03 31.67 -0.90
C PRO A 505 -2.06 32.21 -1.88
N LYS A 506 -2.29 33.52 -1.83
CA LYS A 506 -3.35 34.21 -2.60
C LYS A 506 -3.19 34.12 -4.12
N ASP A 507 -1.97 33.91 -4.60
CA ASP A 507 -1.64 33.73 -6.02
C ASP A 507 -0.29 33.02 -6.21
N ASP A 508 0.07 32.78 -7.48
CA ASP A 508 1.33 32.14 -7.88
C ASP A 508 2.58 32.99 -7.57
N GLU A 509 2.48 34.33 -7.55
CA GLU A 509 3.62 35.20 -7.26
C GLU A 509 3.99 35.09 -5.76
N HIS A 510 3.00 35.20 -4.87
CA HIS A 510 3.15 34.92 -3.45
C HIS A 510 3.63 33.49 -3.21
N THR A 511 3.11 32.50 -3.95
CA THR A 511 3.57 31.10 -3.85
C THR A 511 5.05 30.95 -4.18
N GLN A 512 5.51 31.56 -5.28
CA GLN A 512 6.93 31.53 -5.65
C GLN A 512 7.80 32.38 -4.72
N ALA A 513 7.29 33.47 -4.14
CA ALA A 513 8.00 34.28 -3.15
C ALA A 513 8.22 33.51 -1.83
N LEU A 514 7.14 32.97 -1.24
CA LEU A 514 7.22 32.18 -0.01
C LEU A 514 8.06 30.92 -0.20
N HIS A 515 7.95 30.23 -1.35
CA HIS A 515 8.82 29.10 -1.68
C HIS A 515 10.31 29.49 -1.69
N ARG A 516 10.69 30.62 -2.31
CA ARG A 516 12.08 31.11 -2.30
C ARG A 516 12.57 31.44 -0.89
N GLN A 517 11.74 32.08 -0.07
CA GLN A 517 12.04 32.41 1.33
C GLN A 517 12.26 31.15 2.17
N LEU A 518 11.31 30.20 2.11
CA LEU A 518 11.39 28.93 2.82
C LEU A 518 12.59 28.07 2.40
N ARG A 519 12.88 27.99 1.09
CA ARG A 519 14.06 27.27 0.56
C ARG A 519 15.38 27.99 0.80
N HIS A 520 15.36 29.25 1.22
CA HIS A 520 16.54 29.92 1.77
C HIS A 520 16.72 29.53 3.24
N ALA A 521 15.67 29.64 4.06
CA ALA A 521 15.69 29.27 5.49
C ALA A 521 16.09 27.80 5.72
N ALA A 522 15.58 26.87 4.91
CA ALA A 522 15.90 25.43 5.00
C ALA A 522 17.39 25.10 4.73
N ARG A 523 18.18 26.00 4.12
CA ARG A 523 19.62 25.78 3.89
C ARG A 523 20.44 25.94 5.18
N SER A 524 19.98 26.77 6.10
CA SER A 524 20.60 27.02 7.40
C SER A 524 19.86 26.35 8.56
N ASN A 525 18.61 25.92 8.36
CA ASN A 525 17.79 25.25 9.36
C ASN A 525 17.41 23.82 8.94
N PRO A 526 18.04 22.77 9.50
CA PRO A 526 17.78 21.37 9.12
C PRO A 526 16.45 20.82 9.69
N SER A 527 15.67 21.62 10.42
CA SER A 527 14.48 21.19 11.17
C SER A 527 13.26 20.87 10.31
N PHE A 528 13.26 21.27 9.03
CA PHE A 528 12.16 21.03 8.09
C PHE A 528 12.66 20.93 6.65
N ASP A 529 11.94 20.18 5.82
CA ASP A 529 11.99 20.25 4.36
C ASP A 529 10.89 21.17 3.83
N VAL A 530 11.01 21.58 2.58
CA VAL A 530 10.04 22.45 1.89
C VAL A 530 9.84 21.92 0.49
N TYR A 531 8.60 21.73 0.04
CA TYR A 531 8.28 21.17 -1.27
C TYR A 531 7.20 21.97 -1.98
N LEU A 532 7.32 22.09 -3.30
CA LEU A 532 6.20 22.46 -4.18
C LEU A 532 5.55 21.17 -4.69
N ARG A 533 4.22 21.07 -4.52
CA ARG A 533 3.40 19.90 -4.87
C ARG A 533 3.68 19.39 -6.29
N ASP A 534 3.72 20.31 -7.25
CA ASP A 534 3.79 20.01 -8.68
C ASP A 534 5.22 20.03 -9.25
N VAL A 535 6.25 20.20 -8.41
CA VAL A 535 7.64 20.40 -8.86
C VAL A 535 8.63 19.43 -8.22
N ASP A 536 8.63 19.32 -6.88
CA ASP A 536 9.66 18.55 -6.18
C ASP A 536 9.19 17.79 -4.92
N MET A 537 7.87 17.67 -4.74
CA MET A 537 7.27 16.71 -3.81
C MET A 537 7.79 15.28 -4.09
N PRO A 538 8.36 14.56 -3.10
CA PRO A 538 8.94 13.24 -3.33
C PRO A 538 7.92 12.23 -3.87
N ALA A 539 8.15 11.70 -5.07
CA ALA A 539 7.21 10.79 -5.74
C ALA A 539 6.80 9.57 -4.90
N ARG A 540 7.71 9.08 -4.03
CA ARG A 540 7.45 7.97 -3.08
C ARG A 540 6.33 8.25 -2.06
N TYR A 541 5.98 9.51 -1.82
CA TYR A 541 4.89 9.88 -0.91
C TYR A 541 3.51 9.68 -1.52
N HIS A 542 3.38 9.64 -2.86
CA HIS A 542 2.09 9.64 -3.56
C HIS A 542 1.14 10.72 -3.03
N PHE A 543 1.65 11.95 -3.01
CA PHE A 543 1.04 13.10 -2.36
C PHE A 543 1.13 14.38 -3.23
N ALA A 544 0.75 14.27 -4.51
CA ALA A 544 0.73 15.40 -5.43
C ALA A 544 -0.55 15.46 -6.29
N ASN A 545 -1.11 14.31 -6.68
CA ASN A 545 -2.16 14.20 -7.70
C ASN A 545 -3.58 14.52 -7.19
N ASN A 546 -3.75 15.53 -6.34
CA ASN A 546 -5.06 15.95 -5.82
C ASN A 546 -5.14 17.46 -5.50
N PRO A 547 -6.18 18.20 -5.95
CA PRO A 547 -6.31 19.64 -5.69
C PRO A 547 -6.50 20.02 -4.20
N ARG A 548 -6.91 19.06 -3.36
CA ARG A 548 -6.99 19.21 -1.89
C ARG A 548 -5.63 19.27 -1.20
N ILE A 549 -4.55 18.94 -1.91
CA ILE A 549 -3.18 19.11 -1.43
C ILE A 549 -2.75 20.54 -1.75
N ALA A 550 -2.36 21.32 -0.74
CA ALA A 550 -1.83 22.68 -0.92
C ALA A 550 -0.64 22.72 -1.92
N PRO A 551 -0.42 23.83 -2.65
CA PRO A 551 0.64 23.94 -3.64
C PRO A 551 2.06 23.96 -3.03
N LEU A 552 2.20 24.44 -1.79
CA LEU A 552 3.47 24.62 -1.07
C LEU A 552 3.38 23.97 0.31
N TRP A 553 4.36 23.15 0.67
CA TRP A 553 4.38 22.42 1.96
C TRP A 553 5.66 22.69 2.75
N ILE A 554 5.51 22.86 4.06
CA ILE A 554 6.58 22.79 5.06
C ILE A 554 6.43 21.47 5.81
N VAL A 555 7.44 20.60 5.71
CA VAL A 555 7.46 19.26 6.28
C VAL A 555 8.50 19.21 7.41
N PRO A 556 8.10 19.29 8.69
CA PRO A 556 9.07 19.19 9.78
C PRO A 556 9.76 17.83 9.80
N LYS A 557 11.02 17.78 10.22
CA LYS A 557 11.71 16.51 10.52
C LYS A 557 11.06 15.85 11.74
N THR A 558 11.11 14.52 11.80
CA THR A 558 10.45 13.77 12.88
C THR A 558 10.89 14.22 14.28
N GLY A 559 9.93 14.57 15.13
CA GLY A 559 10.18 15.08 16.48
C GLY A 559 10.42 16.59 16.58
N TRP A 560 10.40 17.31 15.45
CA TRP A 560 10.18 18.77 15.40
C TRP A 560 8.70 19.08 15.19
N ALA A 561 8.24 20.26 15.63
CA ALA A 561 6.90 20.74 15.34
C ALA A 561 6.92 22.19 14.82
N ILE A 562 5.96 22.53 13.97
CA ILE A 562 5.69 23.90 13.57
C ILE A 562 4.52 24.40 14.42
N VAL A 563 4.63 25.63 14.92
CA VAL A 563 3.61 26.28 15.76
C VAL A 563 3.36 27.70 15.27
N THR A 564 2.13 28.19 15.41
CA THR A 564 1.83 29.62 15.28
C THR A 564 2.09 30.36 16.60
N ARG A 565 2.25 31.68 16.53
CA ARG A 565 2.58 32.53 17.69
C ARG A 565 1.42 32.63 18.68
N ASP A 566 0.18 32.56 18.18
CA ASP A 566 -1.04 32.56 18.99
C ASP A 566 -1.26 31.22 19.72
N GLU A 567 -0.72 30.12 19.18
CA GLU A 567 -0.73 28.81 19.85
C GLU A 567 0.39 28.70 20.90
N PHE A 568 1.62 29.06 20.55
CA PHE A 568 2.80 28.91 21.40
C PHE A 568 3.99 29.77 20.91
N ASP A 569 4.22 30.94 21.52
CA ASP A 569 5.41 31.75 21.21
C ASP A 569 6.70 31.05 21.70
N VAL A 570 7.53 30.66 20.75
CA VAL A 570 8.75 29.87 20.97
C VAL A 570 9.85 30.67 21.69
N HIS A 571 9.84 32.00 21.60
CA HIS A 571 10.85 32.86 22.25
C HIS A 571 10.49 33.09 23.72
N GLU A 572 9.22 33.39 24.02
CA GLU A 572 8.71 33.45 25.38
C GLU A 572 8.89 32.10 26.10
N ALA A 573 8.55 31.00 25.43
CA ALA A 573 8.65 29.65 26.00
C ALA A 573 10.07 29.28 26.42
N LYS A 574 11.08 29.65 25.62
CA LYS A 574 12.50 29.44 25.95
C LYS A 574 12.92 30.26 27.17
N GLY A 575 12.45 31.51 27.31
CA GLY A 575 12.74 32.35 28.46
C GLY A 575 12.05 31.91 29.76
N LYS A 576 10.89 31.25 29.66
CA LYS A 576 10.07 30.82 30.82
C LYS A 576 10.09 29.31 31.08
N ALA A 577 10.91 28.55 30.34
CA ALA A 577 10.99 27.09 30.37
C ALA A 577 9.61 26.39 30.22
N LEU A 578 8.74 26.91 29.35
CA LEU A 578 7.39 26.39 29.15
C LEU A 578 7.41 25.01 28.48
N VAL A 579 6.50 24.15 28.93
CA VAL A 579 6.28 22.82 28.37
C VAL A 579 5.36 22.93 27.16
N TYR A 580 5.85 22.51 26.00
CA TYR A 580 5.01 22.33 24.80
C TYR A 580 4.06 21.12 24.96
N HIS A 581 2.83 21.28 24.47
CA HIS A 581 1.84 20.21 24.30
C HIS A 581 1.26 20.27 22.88
N PRO A 582 1.00 19.13 22.22
CA PRO A 582 1.14 17.76 22.72
C PRO A 582 2.60 17.31 22.91
N ARG A 583 2.79 16.27 23.72
CA ARG A 583 4.05 15.60 24.04
C ARG A 583 4.45 14.52 23.02
N GLY A 584 3.51 14.12 22.18
CA GLY A 584 3.73 13.25 21.02
C GLY A 584 3.12 13.87 19.76
N LEU A 585 3.72 13.59 18.60
CA LEU A 585 3.18 13.91 17.28
C LEU A 585 3.49 12.81 16.26
N HIS A 586 2.71 12.79 15.18
CA HIS A 586 2.84 11.91 14.02
C HIS A 586 2.52 12.73 12.75
N GLY A 587 2.40 12.09 11.58
CA GLY A 587 2.20 12.78 10.30
C GLY A 587 3.45 12.92 9.44
N TYR A 588 4.63 12.80 10.04
CA TYR A 588 5.96 12.88 9.41
C TYR A 588 6.19 11.84 8.28
N ASP A 589 7.38 11.92 7.66
CA ASP A 589 7.87 10.96 6.65
C ASP A 589 7.53 9.50 7.02
N ASN A 590 6.78 8.84 6.14
CA ASN A 590 6.20 7.52 6.39
C ASN A 590 7.25 6.40 6.50
N GLN A 591 8.46 6.61 5.99
CA GLN A 591 9.57 5.66 6.11
C GLN A 591 10.41 5.86 7.37
N HIS A 592 10.19 6.94 8.12
CA HIS A 592 10.92 7.18 9.36
C HIS A 592 10.58 6.13 10.42
N PRO A 593 11.57 5.51 11.11
CA PRO A 593 11.30 4.39 12.02
C PRO A 593 10.27 4.66 13.12
N LEU A 594 10.18 5.92 13.60
CA LEU A 594 9.17 6.31 14.60
C LEU A 594 7.73 6.41 14.06
N MET A 595 7.52 6.42 12.74
CA MET A 595 6.19 6.42 12.11
C MET A 595 5.71 5.02 11.73
N ARG A 596 6.55 3.99 11.88
CA ARG A 596 6.23 2.59 11.54
C ARG A 596 5.06 2.04 12.35
N ALA A 597 4.11 1.44 11.63
CA ALA A 597 2.92 0.80 12.15
C ALA A 597 3.11 -0.72 12.35
N ILE A 598 2.12 -1.39 12.95
CA ILE A 598 2.08 -2.86 13.08
C ILE A 598 1.11 -3.50 12.07
N PHE A 599 1.39 -4.75 11.70
CA PHE A 599 0.44 -5.67 11.09
C PHE A 599 0.70 -7.05 11.66
N ILE A 600 -0.33 -7.73 12.18
CA ILE A 600 -0.25 -9.11 12.67
C ILE A 600 -1.55 -9.81 12.29
N ALA A 601 -1.48 -10.99 11.69
CA ALA A 601 -2.66 -11.76 11.28
C ALA A 601 -2.58 -13.24 11.66
N ARG A 602 -3.74 -13.85 11.92
CA ARG A 602 -3.91 -15.30 12.14
C ARG A 602 -5.31 -15.71 11.68
N GLY A 603 -5.45 -16.93 11.18
CA GLY A 603 -6.75 -17.57 10.91
C GLY A 603 -6.73 -18.52 9.72
N PRO A 604 -7.86 -19.15 9.37
CA PRO A 604 -7.93 -20.11 8.26
C PRO A 604 -7.60 -19.53 6.88
N ALA A 605 -7.69 -18.20 6.68
CA ALA A 605 -7.24 -17.53 5.45
C ALA A 605 -5.71 -17.33 5.40
N PHE A 606 -5.00 -17.60 6.49
CA PHE A 606 -3.56 -17.41 6.66
C PHE A 606 -2.85 -18.76 6.89
N PRO A 607 -2.72 -19.63 5.87
CA PRO A 607 -2.05 -20.92 6.00
C PRO A 607 -0.52 -20.76 5.98
N HIS A 608 0.08 -20.58 7.16
CA HIS A 608 1.52 -20.44 7.36
C HIS A 608 2.02 -21.26 8.57
N PRO A 609 3.34 -21.55 8.65
CA PRO A 609 3.96 -21.98 9.91
C PRO A 609 3.76 -20.92 11.00
N ALA A 610 3.64 -21.33 12.27
CA ALA A 610 3.64 -20.40 13.39
C ALA A 610 4.90 -19.51 13.40
N ASN A 611 4.80 -18.29 13.93
CA ASN A 611 5.90 -17.31 14.04
C ASN A 611 6.46 -16.85 12.68
N SER A 612 5.64 -16.85 11.63
CA SER A 612 6.07 -16.55 10.25
C SER A 612 6.34 -15.06 10.03
N ARG A 613 7.49 -14.74 9.43
CA ARG A 613 7.91 -13.37 9.13
C ARG A 613 7.68 -13.01 7.65
N LEU A 614 7.13 -11.83 7.40
CA LEU A 614 7.01 -11.20 6.08
C LEU A 614 8.10 -10.13 5.89
N GLU A 615 8.33 -9.72 4.65
CA GLU A 615 8.97 -8.42 4.39
C GLU A 615 8.05 -7.27 4.80
N PRO A 616 8.59 -6.11 5.24
CA PRO A 616 7.82 -4.89 5.43
C PRO A 616 7.06 -4.48 4.15
N PHE A 617 5.86 -3.93 4.33
CA PHE A 617 5.02 -3.48 3.23
C PHE A 617 4.17 -2.26 3.62
N GLN A 618 3.67 -1.53 2.63
CA GLN A 618 2.82 -0.35 2.85
C GLN A 618 1.35 -0.71 3.10
N ASN A 619 0.69 0.05 3.97
CA ASN A 619 -0.68 -0.19 4.45
C ASN A 619 -1.76 -0.25 3.35
N ILE A 620 -1.53 0.33 2.18
CA ILE A 620 -2.33 0.13 0.94
C ILE A 620 -2.61 -1.36 0.62
N ASN A 621 -1.75 -2.27 1.05
CA ASN A 621 -1.90 -3.71 0.79
C ASN A 621 -2.99 -4.38 1.66
N VAL A 622 -3.35 -3.82 2.82
CA VAL A 622 -4.25 -4.47 3.78
C VAL A 622 -5.66 -4.67 3.21
N TYR A 623 -6.15 -3.72 2.40
CA TYR A 623 -7.46 -3.83 1.73
C TYR A 623 -7.58 -5.09 0.86
N ASN A 624 -6.54 -5.42 0.08
CA ASN A 624 -6.52 -6.64 -0.74
C ASN A 624 -6.49 -7.91 0.12
N ILE A 625 -5.70 -7.91 1.18
CA ILE A 625 -5.56 -9.04 2.13
C ILE A 625 -6.90 -9.31 2.83
N LEU A 626 -7.60 -8.25 3.24
CA LEU A 626 -8.94 -8.29 3.85
C LEU A 626 -10.04 -8.72 2.87
N CYS A 627 -9.96 -8.30 1.60
CA CYS A 627 -10.89 -8.76 0.56
C CYS A 627 -10.70 -10.27 0.28
N ASP A 628 -9.45 -10.72 0.16
CA ASP A 628 -9.14 -12.13 -0.08
C ASP A 628 -9.57 -13.02 1.12
N SER A 629 -9.39 -12.58 2.38
CA SER A 629 -9.79 -13.37 3.58
C SER A 629 -11.31 -13.54 3.74
N LEU A 630 -12.09 -12.73 3.03
CA LEU A 630 -13.56 -12.79 2.97
C LEU A 630 -14.07 -13.42 1.67
N HIS A 631 -13.18 -13.81 0.75
CA HIS A 631 -13.51 -14.29 -0.59
C HIS A 631 -14.35 -13.29 -1.41
N ILE A 632 -14.09 -11.99 -1.27
CA ILE A 632 -14.67 -10.92 -2.11
C ILE A 632 -13.64 -10.38 -3.10
N GLN A 633 -14.09 -9.87 -4.25
CA GLN A 633 -13.21 -9.21 -5.21
C GLN A 633 -12.88 -7.79 -4.71
N PRO A 634 -11.59 -7.43 -4.52
CA PRO A 634 -11.21 -6.05 -4.26
C PRO A 634 -11.48 -5.17 -5.49
N ARG A 635 -11.75 -3.90 -5.25
CA ARG A 635 -11.86 -2.85 -6.27
C ARG A 635 -10.44 -2.43 -6.71
N PRO A 636 -10.27 -1.74 -7.87
CA PRO A 636 -8.96 -1.23 -8.28
C PRO A 636 -8.35 -0.32 -7.21
N ASN A 637 -7.13 -0.64 -6.78
CA ASN A 637 -6.43 0.01 -5.66
C ASN A 637 -4.91 -0.03 -5.91
N ASN A 638 -4.11 0.63 -5.05
CA ASN A 638 -2.66 0.73 -5.19
C ASN A 638 -1.90 -0.49 -4.64
N GLY A 639 -2.52 -1.28 -3.74
CA GLY A 639 -1.91 -2.48 -3.16
C GLY A 639 -1.69 -3.61 -4.17
N THR A 640 -0.63 -4.40 -3.96
CA THR A 640 -0.22 -5.50 -4.85
C THR A 640 -0.18 -6.87 -4.18
N LEU A 641 -0.04 -6.94 -2.85
CA LEU A 641 -0.08 -8.20 -2.09
C LEU A 641 -1.49 -8.81 -2.13
N ARG A 642 -1.54 -10.15 -2.16
CA ARG A 642 -2.74 -11.00 -2.25
C ARG A 642 -2.51 -12.27 -1.43
N LEU A 643 -3.59 -12.94 -1.01
CA LEU A 643 -3.48 -14.24 -0.36
C LEU A 643 -3.18 -15.39 -1.36
N PRO A 644 -2.51 -16.46 -0.92
CA PRO A 644 -1.82 -16.60 0.37
C PRO A 644 -0.53 -15.75 0.42
N LEU A 645 -0.23 -15.20 1.61
CA LEU A 645 1.02 -14.48 1.85
C LEU A 645 2.23 -15.41 1.75
N LYS A 646 3.41 -14.85 1.49
CA LYS A 646 4.67 -15.59 1.37
C LYS A 646 5.64 -15.18 2.49
N PRO A 647 5.81 -15.99 3.54
CA PRO A 647 6.84 -15.77 4.54
C PRO A 647 8.25 -15.84 3.95
N VAL A 648 9.16 -15.01 4.48
CA VAL A 648 10.61 -15.00 4.18
C VAL A 648 11.44 -15.68 5.27
N GLY A 649 10.78 -16.23 6.28
CA GLY A 649 11.40 -16.93 7.40
C GLY A 649 10.49 -16.89 8.63
N VAL A 650 11.09 -16.93 9.81
CA VAL A 650 10.41 -16.75 11.10
C VAL A 650 10.94 -15.50 11.83
N HIS A 651 10.23 -15.03 12.85
CA HIS A 651 10.75 -13.99 13.73
C HIS A 651 11.84 -14.56 14.65
N ASP A 652 12.99 -13.89 14.71
CA ASP A 652 14.03 -14.15 15.70
C ASP A 652 13.71 -13.38 16.99
N ALA A 653 13.86 -14.03 18.15
CA ALA A 653 13.63 -13.42 19.45
C ALA A 653 14.72 -12.40 19.84
N ALA A 654 15.91 -12.46 19.24
CA ALA A 654 17.02 -11.53 19.50
C ALA A 654 17.00 -10.27 18.60
N ALA A 655 16.31 -10.31 17.46
CA ALA A 655 16.34 -9.25 16.46
C ALA A 655 15.33 -8.12 16.78
N GLN A 656 15.73 -7.17 17.64
CA GLN A 656 14.98 -5.91 17.79
C GLN A 656 15.32 -4.94 16.63
N PRO A 657 14.34 -4.22 16.07
CA PRO A 657 14.60 -3.16 15.10
C PRO A 657 15.23 -1.96 15.82
N GLU A 658 16.41 -1.52 15.35
CA GLU A 658 17.06 -0.32 15.87
C GLU A 658 16.17 0.92 15.69
N LEU A 659 16.06 1.72 16.74
CA LEU A 659 15.41 3.01 16.72
C LEU A 659 16.46 4.11 16.58
N PRO A 660 16.26 5.11 15.71
CA PRO A 660 17.11 6.29 15.69
C PRO A 660 16.88 7.08 16.97
N ASP A 661 17.96 7.61 17.54
CA ASP A 661 17.89 8.62 18.59
C ASP A 661 17.08 9.84 18.12
N PRO A 662 16.38 10.55 19.04
CA PRO A 662 15.71 11.80 18.69
C PRO A 662 16.76 12.80 18.17
N PRO A 663 16.43 13.60 17.12
CA PRO A 663 17.39 14.54 16.57
C PRO A 663 17.86 15.53 17.65
N PRO A 664 19.16 15.87 17.68
CA PRO A 664 19.69 16.78 18.68
C PRO A 664 18.99 18.15 18.62
N PRO A 665 18.84 18.86 19.75
CA PRO A 665 18.32 20.22 19.74
C PRO A 665 19.23 21.09 18.85
N ALA A 666 18.64 22.02 18.10
CA ALA A 666 19.43 22.90 17.25
C ALA A 666 20.42 23.70 18.11
N LEU A 667 21.71 23.57 17.81
CA LEU A 667 22.77 24.34 18.45
C LEU A 667 22.51 25.83 18.15
N SER A 668 22.12 26.58 19.17
CA SER A 668 22.07 28.04 19.11
C SER A 668 23.48 28.54 18.78
N ALA A 669 23.65 29.16 17.62
CA ALA A 669 24.95 29.67 17.16
C ALA A 669 25.53 30.60 18.23
N SER A 670 26.60 30.16 18.89
CA SER A 670 27.30 30.93 19.91
C SER A 670 27.93 32.15 19.26
N GLN A 671 27.52 33.35 19.69
CA GLN A 671 28.10 34.60 19.19
C GLN A 671 29.60 34.65 19.53
N ASP A 672 30.43 34.93 18.52
CA ASP A 672 31.87 35.04 18.69
C ASP A 672 32.24 36.17 19.66
N ALA A 673 32.96 35.82 20.72
CA ALA A 673 33.64 36.77 21.60
C ALA A 673 35.14 36.81 21.25
N PRO A 674 35.70 37.94 20.79
CA PRO A 674 37.01 37.96 20.17
C PRO A 674 38.17 37.91 21.18
N GLY A 675 38.89 36.79 21.17
CA GLY A 675 40.37 36.77 21.22
C GLY A 675 41.07 36.97 22.57
N ARG A 676 41.80 35.93 22.99
CA ARG A 676 43.09 36.12 23.69
C ARG A 676 44.08 35.02 23.27
N ALA A 677 45.33 35.40 23.02
CA ALA A 677 46.27 34.56 22.25
C ALA A 677 47.28 33.77 23.11
N SER A 678 47.46 32.51 22.72
CA SER A 678 48.71 31.76 22.55
C SER A 678 49.89 31.90 23.55
N ALA A 679 50.25 30.78 24.19
CA ALA A 679 51.63 30.39 24.53
C ALA A 679 51.78 28.85 24.49
N PRO A 680 52.97 28.25 24.21
CA PRO A 680 53.01 26.90 23.59
C PRO A 680 53.71 25.76 24.38
N THR A 681 53.63 24.58 23.75
CA THR A 681 54.08 23.20 24.06
C THR A 681 55.51 22.96 24.57
N SER A 682 55.71 21.90 25.37
CA SER A 682 56.97 21.11 25.45
C SER A 682 56.69 19.61 25.73
N VAL A 683 57.68 18.71 25.52
CA VAL A 683 57.50 17.24 25.48
C VAL A 683 58.72 16.46 26.04
N ALA A 684 58.47 15.43 26.89
CA ALA A 684 59.41 14.38 27.38
C ALA A 684 60.64 14.86 28.22
N ALA A 685 61.41 14.03 28.95
CA ALA A 685 61.55 12.56 29.06
C ALA A 685 61.94 12.10 30.52
N PRO A 686 62.29 10.81 30.83
CA PRO A 686 62.25 10.20 32.19
C PRO A 686 63.60 10.18 32.97
N PRO A 687 63.64 9.60 34.21
CA PRO A 687 64.25 8.24 34.37
C PRO A 687 63.71 7.34 35.53
N GLN A 688 64.25 6.10 35.63
CA GLN A 688 64.25 5.15 36.79
C GLN A 688 65.70 5.08 37.40
N PRO A 689 66.13 4.21 38.39
CA PRO A 689 65.46 3.10 39.14
C PRO A 689 65.79 2.91 40.68
N THR A 690 64.96 2.12 41.41
CA THR A 690 65.29 1.24 42.61
C THR A 690 65.85 1.89 43.91
N SER A 691 65.94 1.27 45.12
CA SER A 691 65.85 -0.14 45.61
C SER A 691 65.44 -0.29 47.12
N GLY A 692 65.05 -1.51 47.57
CA GLY A 692 65.03 -2.00 48.98
C GLY A 692 63.69 -1.99 49.74
N ALA A 693 63.33 -2.93 50.64
CA ALA A 693 63.92 -4.22 51.07
C ALA A 693 62.86 -5.18 51.72
N THR A 694 63.23 -6.43 52.04
CA THR A 694 62.40 -7.59 52.51
C THR A 694 62.89 -8.16 53.88
N PRO A 695 62.38 -9.27 54.47
CA PRO A 695 61.04 -9.96 54.47
C PRO A 695 60.52 -10.35 55.90
N ASP A 696 59.37 -11.06 56.05
CA ASP A 696 59.23 -12.33 56.83
C ASP A 696 57.78 -12.93 56.88
N GLN A 697 57.62 -14.17 57.37
CA GLN A 697 56.41 -15.04 57.41
C GLN A 697 56.55 -16.16 58.49
N PRO A 698 55.60 -17.10 58.77
CA PRO A 698 54.15 -17.24 58.44
C PRO A 698 53.29 -17.38 59.76
N PRO A 699 52.58 -18.47 60.18
CA PRO A 699 51.67 -19.46 59.54
C PRO A 699 50.31 -19.79 60.25
N ALA A 700 49.24 -19.90 59.44
CA ALA A 700 48.24 -21.00 59.38
C ALA A 700 47.09 -21.28 60.42
N SER A 701 46.03 -21.91 59.86
CA SER A 701 44.91 -22.73 60.41
C SER A 701 43.60 -22.05 60.87
N SER A 702 42.38 -22.63 60.75
CA SER A 702 41.81 -23.61 59.77
C SER A 702 40.29 -23.91 59.99
N HIS A 703 39.53 -24.20 58.91
CA HIS A 703 38.16 -24.83 58.87
C HIS A 703 36.97 -24.02 59.48
N ASP A 704 35.69 -24.24 59.16
CA ASP A 704 35.02 -25.36 58.43
C ASP A 704 33.83 -24.93 57.51
N GLY A 705 33.12 -25.88 56.86
CA GLY A 705 32.21 -25.65 55.71
C GLY A 705 30.65 -25.73 55.87
N PRO A 706 29.89 -26.33 54.92
CA PRO A 706 28.90 -25.54 54.13
C PRO A 706 27.46 -26.13 54.01
N GLY A 707 26.53 -25.43 53.32
CA GLY A 707 25.15 -25.92 53.05
C GLY A 707 24.43 -25.23 51.87
N ARG A 708 23.43 -25.89 51.26
CA ARG A 708 22.72 -25.46 50.02
C ARG A 708 21.26 -25.98 49.94
N ALA A 709 20.34 -25.10 49.53
CA ALA A 709 18.96 -25.25 49.02
C ALA A 709 18.15 -26.58 49.16
N SER A 710 16.88 -26.47 49.59
CA SER A 710 15.78 -27.40 49.26
C SER A 710 14.38 -26.76 49.48
N SER A 711 13.30 -27.44 49.09
CA SER A 711 11.90 -26.94 49.11
C SER A 711 10.85 -28.06 49.26
N SER A 712 9.78 -27.87 50.06
CA SER A 712 8.51 -28.63 49.94
C SER A 712 7.34 -28.20 50.88
N PHE A 713 6.22 -27.81 50.26
CA PHE A 713 4.82 -28.26 50.49
C PHE A 713 4.21 -28.69 51.87
N SER A 714 3.03 -28.08 52.16
CA SER A 714 1.70 -28.71 52.42
C SER A 714 1.04 -28.78 53.82
N SER A 715 -0.20 -28.23 53.89
CA SER A 715 -1.39 -28.62 54.72
C SER A 715 -1.30 -28.46 56.26
N SER A 716 -2.36 -28.18 57.05
CA SER A 716 -3.79 -27.72 56.89
C SER A 716 -4.21 -27.04 58.25
N SER A 717 -5.35 -26.39 58.53
CA SER A 717 -6.77 -26.56 58.14
C SER A 717 -7.68 -25.37 58.62
N SER A 718 -8.91 -25.23 58.07
CA SER A 718 -10.18 -24.62 58.61
C SER A 718 -10.16 -23.42 59.60
N SER A 719 -10.94 -22.31 59.45
CA SER A 719 -12.42 -22.24 59.34
C SER A 719 -13.02 -20.79 59.26
N SER A 720 -14.34 -20.67 58.98
CA SER A 720 -15.31 -19.62 59.47
C SER A 720 -15.50 -18.20 58.82
N SER A 721 -16.45 -18.11 57.88
CA SER A 721 -17.61 -17.16 57.76
C SER A 721 -17.55 -15.60 57.96
N ILE A 722 -17.81 -14.85 56.86
CA ILE A 722 -18.97 -13.92 56.56
C ILE A 722 -19.89 -13.54 57.76
N PRO A 723 -20.34 -12.26 58.02
CA PRO A 723 -21.14 -11.35 57.12
C PRO A 723 -20.81 -9.81 57.24
N VAL A 724 -21.54 -8.76 56.78
CA VAL A 724 -22.39 -8.33 55.59
C VAL A 724 -22.58 -6.77 55.64
N ALA A 725 -23.13 -6.11 54.59
CA ALA A 725 -23.28 -4.65 54.38
C ALA A 725 -24.51 -3.93 54.99
N ALA A 726 -24.52 -2.57 54.97
CA ALA A 726 -25.71 -1.68 54.80
C ALA A 726 -25.32 -0.19 54.55
N ALA A 727 -26.27 0.68 54.15
CA ALA A 727 -26.04 2.10 53.81
C ALA A 727 -27.04 3.10 54.50
N PRO A 728 -27.59 4.18 53.87
CA PRO A 728 -27.34 5.58 54.25
C PRO A 728 -28.55 6.32 54.87
N PRO A 729 -28.46 7.65 55.10
CA PRO A 729 -29.49 8.57 54.55
C PRO A 729 -28.94 9.93 54.05
N GLY A 730 -29.84 10.77 53.52
CA GLY A 730 -29.54 12.10 52.93
C GLY A 730 -30.09 13.32 53.72
N PRO A 731 -30.83 14.25 53.08
CA PRO A 731 -30.25 15.58 52.83
C PRO A 731 -31.07 16.80 53.32
N ALA A 732 -30.44 17.98 53.35
CA ALA A 732 -31.08 19.29 53.58
C ALA A 732 -30.24 20.44 52.95
N SER A 733 -30.68 21.69 53.09
CA SER A 733 -31.27 22.48 51.98
C SER A 733 -31.11 24.00 52.23
N GLN A 734 -31.61 24.86 51.31
CA GLN A 734 -31.69 26.35 51.42
C GLN A 734 -30.34 27.11 51.31
N ALA A 735 -30.27 28.39 50.88
CA ALA A 735 -31.21 29.28 50.18
C ALA A 735 -30.42 30.39 49.44
N ALA A 736 -31.10 31.25 48.66
CA ALA A 736 -30.49 32.29 47.83
C ALA A 736 -30.52 33.70 48.46
N SER A 737 -29.63 34.59 47.99
CA SER A 737 -29.74 36.06 48.11
C SER A 737 -29.07 36.73 46.90
N ALA A 738 -29.35 38.02 46.65
CA ALA A 738 -28.86 38.77 45.49
C ALA A 738 -28.60 40.25 45.86
N GLY A 739 -27.70 40.94 45.12
CA GLY A 739 -27.48 42.38 45.31
C GLY A 739 -26.25 43.00 44.62
N ALA A 740 -26.50 43.61 43.45
CA ALA A 740 -25.99 44.91 42.95
C ALA A 740 -24.48 45.32 43.01
N ASP A 741 -23.99 45.67 41.81
CA ASP A 741 -23.29 46.91 41.41
C ASP A 741 -21.79 47.23 41.72
N ALA A 742 -21.06 47.30 40.59
CA ALA A 742 -20.13 48.37 40.15
C ALA A 742 -18.81 48.69 40.90
N ALA A 743 -17.67 48.35 40.27
CA ALA A 743 -16.61 49.30 39.86
C ALA A 743 -15.42 48.60 39.14
N ALA A 744 -14.72 49.35 38.28
CA ALA A 744 -13.37 49.10 37.76
C ALA A 744 -12.50 50.35 38.10
N PRO A 745 -11.14 50.36 37.96
CA PRO A 745 -10.25 49.42 37.26
C PRO A 745 -8.97 49.01 38.05
N GLY A 746 -8.05 48.27 37.40
CA GLY A 746 -6.66 48.12 37.86
C GLY A 746 -6.01 46.76 37.51
N ASP A 747 -4.79 46.79 36.96
CA ASP A 747 -4.04 45.60 36.54
C ASP A 747 -3.63 44.66 37.68
N ALA A 748 -3.58 43.35 37.38
CA ALA A 748 -2.46 42.42 37.66
C ALA A 748 -2.86 40.92 37.55
N SER A 749 -3.61 40.49 36.52
CA SER A 749 -3.85 39.05 36.32
C SER A 749 -2.57 38.34 35.86
N SER A 750 -2.24 37.21 36.49
CA SER A 750 -0.94 36.58 36.29
C SER A 750 -0.85 35.84 34.96
N ILE A 751 0.38 35.54 34.52
CA ILE A 751 0.61 34.59 33.41
C ILE A 751 -0.03 33.22 33.73
N GLY A 752 -0.11 32.85 35.01
CA GLY A 752 -0.83 31.66 35.48
C GLY A 752 -2.35 31.72 35.25
N ASP A 753 -2.95 32.91 35.23
CA ASP A 753 -4.39 33.08 34.97
C ASP A 753 -4.70 33.19 33.48
N ARG A 754 -3.77 33.70 32.67
CA ARG A 754 -3.80 33.50 31.20
C ARG A 754 -3.62 32.03 30.84
N LEU A 755 -2.72 31.30 31.50
CA LEU A 755 -2.57 29.85 31.35
C LEU A 755 -3.82 29.09 31.80
N LYS A 756 -4.49 29.48 32.90
CA LYS A 756 -5.81 28.92 33.25
C LYS A 756 -6.88 29.26 32.22
N GLY A 757 -6.87 30.47 31.65
CA GLY A 757 -7.75 30.84 30.54
C GLY A 757 -7.50 30.03 29.27
N TRP A 758 -6.24 29.68 28.99
CA TRP A 758 -5.84 28.81 27.88
C TRP A 758 -6.16 27.33 28.13
N TRP A 759 -5.95 26.82 29.35
CA TRP A 759 -6.46 25.50 29.76
C TRP A 759 -8.00 25.47 29.75
N GLY A 760 -8.65 26.59 30.06
CA GLY A 760 -10.09 26.81 29.88
C GLY A 760 -10.47 26.71 28.40
N TRP A 761 -9.83 27.46 27.51
CA TRP A 761 -10.08 27.44 26.06
C TRP A 761 -9.80 26.09 25.40
N LEU A 762 -8.76 25.38 25.84
CA LEU A 762 -8.45 24.03 25.36
C LEU A 762 -9.44 23.01 25.92
N ALA A 763 -9.86 23.16 27.18
CA ALA A 763 -10.94 22.37 27.78
C ALA A 763 -12.31 22.71 27.19
N ASP A 764 -12.55 23.93 26.70
CA ASP A 764 -13.77 24.34 25.98
C ASP A 764 -13.75 23.78 24.56
N LYS A 765 -12.63 23.83 23.83
CA LYS A 765 -12.50 23.13 22.54
C LYS A 765 -12.67 21.61 22.66
N LEU A 766 -12.30 21.02 23.80
CA LEU A 766 -12.52 19.60 24.11
C LEU A 766 -13.84 19.30 24.86
N GLY A 767 -14.56 20.34 25.28
CA GLY A 767 -15.66 20.29 26.26
C GLY A 767 -16.99 20.81 25.73
N HIS A 768 -17.01 21.92 24.99
CA HIS A 768 -18.14 22.25 24.12
C HIS A 768 -18.30 21.19 23.01
N ALA A 769 -17.21 20.54 22.59
CA ALA A 769 -17.25 19.33 21.75
C ALA A 769 -17.87 18.09 22.44
N TRP A 770 -18.17 18.18 23.74
CA TRP A 770 -18.84 17.13 24.52
C TRP A 770 -20.26 17.56 24.93
N ASP A 771 -20.42 18.76 25.49
CA ASP A 771 -21.70 19.26 25.99
C ASP A 771 -22.68 19.61 24.84
N SER A 772 -22.17 19.98 23.66
CA SER A 772 -22.98 20.13 22.43
C SER A 772 -23.47 18.78 21.87
N ILE A 773 -22.88 17.65 22.29
CA ILE A 773 -23.33 16.30 21.93
C ILE A 773 -24.36 15.77 22.94
N THR A 774 -24.31 16.20 24.21
CA THR A 774 -25.31 15.86 25.23
C THR A 774 -26.52 16.80 25.16
N GLY A 775 -27.39 16.58 24.18
CA GLY A 775 -28.65 17.33 24.03
C GLY A 775 -29.57 17.19 25.26
N SER A 776 -29.53 18.16 26.17
CA SER A 776 -30.33 18.25 27.39
C SER A 776 -31.69 18.90 27.12
N ALA A 777 -32.61 18.09 26.59
CA ALA A 777 -34.01 18.51 26.44
C ALA A 777 -34.72 18.66 27.80
N GLN A 778 -35.51 19.72 27.93
CA GLN A 778 -36.83 19.66 28.57
C GLN A 778 -37.85 19.23 27.50
#